data_AF-A0A1H7Z0T3-F1
#
_entry.id   AF-A0A1H7Z0T3-F1
#
_cell.length_a   1.000
_cell.length_b   1.000
_cell.length_c   1.000
_cell.angle_alpha   90.00
_cell.angle_beta   90.00
_cell.angle_gamma   90.00
#
_symmetry.space_group_name_H-M   'P 1'
#
loop_
_entity.id
_entity.type
_entity.pdbx_description
1 polymer ?
#
loop_
_entity_poly.entity_id
_entity_poly.type
_entity_poly.pdbx_seq_one_letter_code
_entity_poly.pdbx_strand_id
1 'polypeptide(L)'
;MNKVYKWLLAVGVALGAAACDEQSVPNIDDLMSPEDSVVVSGEGLQIHDIKFSDDYKVMTVSARLLHDVGTYDLTDSAMVNVDVQQEVKLISGQTRQETQPVVTGVTNVSREQVAKLKMRLLVLVDLSLPQSLVDEERDAVREIRTLFGDQNLFLSFMQGDNVSETYQATDYVINNYFVHHDPDYTYLYRSILTKFSELQDKSTVLGSARYKVMLILSGGKTYDGDQPIDPKHFEMQQQLADKVKEGRGQLLAYYSNFAEKSTTNQDSLFMVPGKQADANIMQYFCKDMNGLWQGEFNWPEIEDDIMKDFNVNYSNYIITLEQPDNKVFRGNRHNLQLTFRDVTNNDLIVTGSTFFYLGSVYAPIIVNGGSTLDVIIQGFIVLFVLLLVTWLVFQLLEPYIRYQIFKRKYVNVYGGNKMSFGGQMVAETCYLCKAPFVEGDEIVTKCKHTMHKQCWDENEYHCPEHGRHCKEGSHYYNSKNIYDSRNALFYLKWIFVAIVSGFVAWFLYTILDHPVSTYIVERIVLLINGLKDGTKEAELSVAEYGSRLTYLPAFGLYVSFYVTLFLSFLTIRRRQWHLRILEMVIRAILAGIASFFCCVVGSIIPIALHLDSNSFLVDWIPWALMSWVIMFAITYATRTRIEKVFLVAACIIGFLSMFIWSVVYTYSFLDYRVALLMSFITYAVCIAVSIARVAPRSERYFLHIEGAVKEMDVALYKWMRTSPDHVVTIGKSVDCSLQLSWDLNGNVAAVQAEIRQYVGSMRLIALENGVYVDNDKPLPIGKEVWLYHGRHFTIGNTSFTYVEKDN
;
A
#
# COMPACT_ATOMS: atom_id res chain seq x y z
N MET A 1 -26.58 -26.68 -10.03
CA MET A 1 -26.33 -25.23 -9.93
C MET A 1 -26.65 -24.66 -8.54
N ASN A 2 -27.83 -24.88 -7.95
CA ASN A 2 -28.10 -24.46 -6.56
C ASN A 2 -27.11 -25.05 -5.54
N LYS A 3 -26.56 -26.25 -5.77
CA LYS A 3 -25.57 -26.87 -4.88
C LYS A 3 -24.19 -26.20 -4.93
N VAL A 4 -23.69 -25.80 -6.09
CA VAL A 4 -22.37 -25.12 -6.21
C VAL A 4 -22.45 -23.68 -5.71
N TYR A 5 -23.57 -23.00 -5.97
CA TYR A 5 -23.84 -21.69 -5.37
C TYR A 5 -23.96 -21.81 -3.85
N LYS A 6 -24.75 -22.76 -3.32
CA LYS A 6 -24.79 -23.04 -1.88
C LYS A 6 -23.44 -23.47 -1.32
N TRP A 7 -22.58 -24.14 -2.10
CA TRP A 7 -21.25 -24.54 -1.68
C TRP A 7 -20.30 -23.34 -1.65
N LEU A 8 -20.28 -22.46 -2.66
CA LEU A 8 -19.53 -21.20 -2.63
C LEU A 8 -20.04 -20.24 -1.55
N LEU A 9 -21.35 -20.22 -1.30
CA LEU A 9 -21.97 -19.41 -0.24
C LEU A 9 -21.71 -20.01 1.14
N ALA A 10 -21.75 -21.33 1.30
CA ALA A 10 -21.43 -22.02 2.54
C ALA A 10 -19.92 -21.98 2.83
N VAL A 11 -19.07 -22.05 1.82
CA VAL A 11 -17.61 -21.87 1.95
C VAL A 11 -17.30 -20.41 2.27
N GLY A 12 -17.94 -19.45 1.60
CA GLY A 12 -17.81 -18.03 1.94
C GLY A 12 -18.31 -17.67 3.33
N VAL A 13 -19.42 -18.27 3.78
CA VAL A 13 -19.97 -18.08 5.13
C VAL A 13 -19.18 -18.85 6.20
N ALA A 14 -18.70 -20.07 5.92
CA ALA A 14 -17.89 -20.85 6.85
C ALA A 14 -16.48 -20.28 7.00
N LEU A 15 -15.87 -19.78 5.92
CA LEU A 15 -14.60 -19.06 5.97
C LEU A 15 -14.77 -17.67 6.62
N GLY A 16 -15.91 -17.00 6.41
CA GLY A 16 -16.25 -15.76 7.09
C GLY A 16 -16.51 -15.95 8.59
N ALA A 17 -17.16 -17.03 9.00
CA ALA A 17 -17.36 -17.39 10.40
C ALA A 17 -16.05 -17.79 11.09
N ALA A 18 -15.17 -18.53 10.39
CA ALA A 18 -13.84 -18.88 10.91
C ALA A 18 -12.92 -17.65 11.06
N ALA A 19 -13.12 -16.59 10.27
CA ALA A 19 -12.41 -15.31 10.42
C ALA A 19 -13.03 -14.40 11.51
N CYS A 20 -14.25 -14.68 11.95
CA CYS A 20 -14.91 -13.97 13.06
C CYS A 20 -14.63 -14.60 14.44
N ASP A 21 -14.06 -15.80 14.50
CA ASP A 21 -13.87 -16.54 15.77
C ASP A 21 -12.54 -16.24 16.50
N GLU A 22 -11.80 -15.22 16.09
CA GLU A 22 -10.67 -14.66 16.85
C GLU A 22 -10.83 -13.14 17.02
N GLN A 23 -11.91 -12.73 17.71
CA GLN A 23 -11.96 -11.42 18.34
C GLN A 23 -12.45 -11.57 19.77
N SER A 24 -11.52 -11.73 20.71
CA SER A 24 -11.75 -11.18 22.04
C SER A 24 -11.91 -9.68 21.85
N VAL A 25 -13.14 -9.19 22.02
CA VAL A 25 -13.46 -7.77 22.07
C VAL A 25 -12.48 -7.12 23.06
N PRO A 26 -11.61 -6.18 22.63
CA PRO A 26 -10.75 -5.49 23.58
C PRO A 26 -11.64 -4.75 24.56
N ASN A 27 -11.30 -4.87 25.84
CA ASN A 27 -12.08 -4.30 26.92
C ASN A 27 -12.14 -2.78 26.71
N ILE A 28 -13.33 -2.17 26.85
CA ILE A 28 -13.53 -0.72 26.61
C ILE A 28 -12.65 0.13 27.53
N ASP A 29 -12.25 -0.42 28.67
CA ASP A 29 -11.32 0.22 29.60
C ASP A 29 -9.88 0.31 29.07
N ASP A 30 -9.46 -0.54 28.12
CA ASP A 30 -8.13 -0.46 27.47
C ASP A 30 -8.08 0.59 26.34
N LEU A 31 -9.24 1.07 25.87
CA LEU A 31 -9.35 2.12 24.85
C LEU A 31 -9.42 3.54 25.43
N MET A 32 -9.48 3.67 26.76
CA MET A 32 -9.62 4.95 27.45
C MET A 32 -8.49 5.26 28.45
N SER A 33 -7.39 4.49 28.46
CA SER A 33 -6.20 4.96 29.18
C SER A 33 -5.61 6.15 28.42
N PRO A 34 -5.41 7.32 29.07
CA PRO A 34 -4.51 8.32 28.52
C PRO A 34 -3.17 7.63 28.24
N GLU A 35 -2.52 7.98 27.14
CA GLU A 35 -1.13 7.59 26.87
C GLU A 35 -0.26 8.09 28.04
N ASP A 36 -0.14 7.27 29.08
CA ASP A 36 0.89 7.42 30.07
C ASP A 36 2.20 7.12 29.33
N SER A 37 2.92 8.19 29.02
CA SER A 37 4.35 8.17 28.76
C SER A 37 5.02 7.47 29.93
N VAL A 38 5.15 6.15 29.86
CA VAL A 38 6.14 5.42 30.63
C VAL A 38 7.47 5.92 30.09
N VAL A 39 8.03 6.93 30.76
CA VAL A 39 9.38 7.42 30.51
C VAL A 39 10.31 6.24 30.80
N VAL A 40 10.67 5.52 29.74
CA VAL A 40 11.73 4.52 29.80
C VAL A 40 13.02 5.31 29.99
N SER A 41 13.73 5.04 31.08
CA SER A 41 15.05 5.60 31.35
C SER A 41 15.97 5.40 30.14
N GLY A 42 16.42 6.48 29.49
CA GLY A 42 17.35 6.43 28.34
C GLY A 42 16.94 7.24 27.10
N GLU A 43 15.76 7.87 27.08
CA GLU A 43 15.37 8.78 25.99
C GLU A 43 16.21 10.07 26.02
N GLY A 44 17.26 10.09 25.22
CA GLY A 44 18.15 11.25 25.05
C GLY A 44 18.34 11.66 23.59
N LEU A 45 17.70 10.98 22.64
CA LEU A 45 17.81 11.25 21.20
C LEU A 45 16.43 11.55 20.60
N GLN A 46 16.22 12.81 20.22
CA GLN A 46 15.01 13.27 19.54
C GLN A 46 15.18 13.20 18.01
N ILE A 47 14.48 12.28 17.37
CA ILE A 47 14.43 12.20 15.90
C ILE A 47 13.42 13.22 15.39
N HIS A 48 13.84 14.12 14.49
CA HIS A 48 13.01 15.24 14.05
C HIS A 48 12.70 15.25 12.55
N ASP A 49 13.43 14.46 11.75
CA ASP A 49 13.20 14.33 10.31
C ASP A 49 13.68 12.98 9.77
N ILE A 50 12.97 12.42 8.80
CA ILE A 50 13.34 11.20 8.07
C ILE A 50 13.19 11.49 6.58
N LYS A 51 14.26 11.26 5.82
CA LYS A 51 14.28 11.43 4.36
C LYS A 51 14.70 10.15 3.68
N PHE A 52 14.13 9.89 2.51
CA PHE A 52 14.48 8.76 1.66
C PHE A 52 15.13 9.28 0.38
N SER A 53 16.08 8.53 -0.18
CA SER A 53 16.54 8.70 -1.55
C SER A 53 15.43 8.37 -2.55
N ASP A 54 15.57 8.82 -3.80
CA ASP A 54 14.56 8.62 -4.86
C ASP A 54 14.27 7.13 -5.14
N ASP A 55 15.26 6.25 -4.93
CA ASP A 55 15.14 4.80 -5.06
C ASP A 55 14.72 4.09 -3.75
N TYR A 56 14.51 4.86 -2.68
CA TYR A 56 14.18 4.39 -1.32
C TYR A 56 15.22 3.44 -0.70
N LYS A 57 16.41 3.33 -1.30
CA LYS A 57 17.50 2.47 -0.84
C LYS A 57 18.19 3.05 0.39
N VAL A 58 18.32 4.37 0.44
CA VAL A 58 18.98 5.09 1.53
C VAL A 58 17.94 5.89 2.30
N MET A 59 17.94 5.70 3.62
CA MET A 59 17.14 6.43 4.58
C MET A 59 18.07 7.27 5.47
N THR A 60 17.83 8.57 5.48
CA THR A 60 18.59 9.55 6.25
C THR A 60 17.73 10.04 7.41
N VAL A 61 18.18 9.79 8.63
CA VAL A 61 17.48 10.16 9.86
C VAL A 61 18.22 11.32 10.52
N SER A 62 17.54 12.44 10.68
CA SER A 62 18.08 13.60 11.40
C SER A 62 17.63 13.53 12.85
N ALA A 63 18.59 13.49 13.76
CA ALA A 63 18.37 13.32 15.18
C ALA A 63 19.06 14.42 15.98
N ARG A 64 18.48 14.77 17.11
CA ARG A 64 18.98 15.77 18.04
C ARG A 64 19.22 15.16 19.41
N LEU A 65 20.41 15.30 19.95
CA LEU A 65 20.72 14.90 21.32
C LEU A 65 20.09 15.89 22.31
N LEU A 66 19.35 15.39 23.30
CA LEU A 66 18.66 16.20 24.31
C LEU A 66 19.49 16.41 25.58
N HIS A 67 20.43 15.51 25.86
CA HIS A 67 21.30 15.53 27.02
C HIS A 67 22.72 15.19 26.60
N ASP A 68 23.71 15.73 27.31
CA ASP A 68 25.11 15.35 27.12
C ASP A 68 25.30 13.86 27.41
N VAL A 69 25.98 13.16 26.50
CA VAL A 69 26.31 11.72 26.63
C VAL A 69 27.74 11.53 27.18
N GLY A 70 28.37 12.59 27.68
CA GLY A 70 29.70 12.55 28.28
C GLY A 70 30.80 12.42 27.22
N THR A 71 31.80 11.57 27.48
CA THR A 71 32.97 11.39 26.60
C THR A 71 32.68 10.61 25.31
N TYR A 72 31.45 10.13 25.10
CA TYR A 72 31.11 9.30 23.95
C TYR A 72 30.94 10.12 22.67
N ASP A 73 31.77 9.80 21.68
CA ASP A 73 31.58 10.23 20.31
C ASP A 73 30.69 9.24 19.55
N LEU A 74 29.43 9.61 19.29
CA LEU A 74 28.48 8.76 18.55
C LEU A 74 28.90 8.48 17.09
N THR A 75 29.92 9.16 16.57
CA THR A 75 30.48 8.88 15.24
C THR A 75 31.61 7.84 15.27
N ASP A 76 32.15 7.49 16.44
CA ASP A 76 33.22 6.51 16.56
C ASP A 76 32.70 5.08 16.57
N SER A 77 32.72 4.45 15.40
CA SER A 77 32.33 3.04 15.21
C SER A 77 33.17 2.03 15.99
N ALA A 78 34.34 2.41 16.54
CA ALA A 78 35.15 1.53 17.38
C ALA A 78 34.65 1.48 18.83
N MET A 79 33.99 2.54 19.30
CA MET A 79 33.47 2.66 20.67
C MET A 79 31.95 2.51 20.75
N VAL A 80 31.24 2.83 19.67
CA VAL A 80 29.76 2.90 19.67
C VAL A 80 29.18 1.99 18.59
N ASN A 81 28.29 1.08 19.01
CA ASN A 81 27.45 0.28 18.12
C ASN A 81 26.05 0.90 18.04
N VAL A 82 25.44 0.84 16.86
CA VAL A 82 24.09 1.38 16.59
C VAL A 82 23.17 0.23 16.23
N ASP A 83 22.30 -0.13 17.17
CA ASP A 83 21.24 -1.11 16.94
C ASP A 83 20.00 -0.41 16.38
N VAL A 84 19.52 -0.90 15.23
CA VAL A 84 18.30 -0.40 14.59
C VAL A 84 17.19 -1.42 14.72
N GLN A 85 16.06 -0.99 15.25
CA GLN A 85 14.85 -1.79 15.34
C GLN A 85 13.70 -1.07 14.64
N GLN A 86 13.11 -1.77 13.68
CA GLN A 86 11.96 -1.34 12.92
C GLN A 86 10.86 -2.38 13.05
N GLU A 87 9.71 -1.90 13.53
CA GLU A 87 8.51 -2.71 13.73
C GLU A 87 7.34 -2.12 12.95
N VAL A 88 6.48 -3.01 12.44
CA VAL A 88 5.22 -2.61 11.80
C VAL A 88 4.07 -2.97 12.70
N LYS A 89 3.19 -1.99 12.95
CA LYS A 89 1.92 -2.23 13.63
C LYS A 89 0.93 -2.85 12.63
N LEU A 90 0.54 -4.10 12.87
CA LEU A 90 -0.47 -4.81 12.07
C LEU A 90 -1.89 -4.48 12.55
N ILE A 91 -2.87 -4.83 11.72
CA ILE A 91 -4.32 -4.61 11.94
C ILE A 91 -4.82 -5.29 13.23
N SER A 92 -4.20 -6.40 13.65
CA SER A 92 -4.53 -7.12 14.89
C SER A 92 -4.02 -6.42 16.16
N GLY A 93 -3.37 -5.26 16.04
CA GLY A 93 -2.66 -4.61 17.14
C GLY A 93 -1.29 -5.25 17.45
N GLN A 94 -0.96 -6.37 16.81
CA GLN A 94 0.34 -7.02 16.95
C GLN A 94 1.42 -6.25 16.20
N THR A 95 2.59 -6.11 16.81
CA THR A 95 3.80 -5.64 16.12
C THR A 95 4.50 -6.82 15.48
N ARG A 96 4.96 -6.62 14.23
CA ARG A 96 5.80 -7.56 13.53
C ARG A 96 7.14 -6.91 13.26
N GLN A 97 8.22 -7.59 13.67
CA GLN A 97 9.57 -7.18 13.29
C GLN A 97 9.76 -7.37 11.78
N GLU A 98 10.24 -6.32 11.13
CA GLU A 98 10.63 -6.35 9.73
C GLU A 98 12.12 -6.66 9.57
N THR A 99 12.54 -6.87 8.32
CA THR A 99 13.96 -6.89 8.00
C THR A 99 14.57 -5.53 8.30
N GLN A 100 15.58 -5.52 9.17
CA GLN A 100 16.18 -4.30 9.71
C GLN A 100 17.07 -3.61 8.67
N PRO A 101 17.04 -2.27 8.58
CA PRO A 101 18.02 -1.54 7.78
C PRO A 101 19.41 -1.61 8.42
N VAL A 102 20.44 -1.47 7.60
CA VAL A 102 21.84 -1.51 8.03
C VAL A 102 22.37 -0.08 8.18
N VAL A 103 23.05 0.23 9.28
CA VAL A 103 23.70 1.53 9.47
C VAL A 103 24.92 1.59 8.59
N THR A 104 24.97 2.57 7.69
CA THR A 104 26.11 2.80 6.78
C THR A 104 26.95 4.01 7.17
N GLY A 105 26.40 4.92 7.97
CA GLY A 105 27.16 6.05 8.50
C GLY A 105 26.43 6.83 9.58
N VAL A 106 27.20 7.45 10.47
CA VAL A 106 26.73 8.43 11.44
C VAL A 106 27.61 9.66 11.29
N THR A 107 27.01 10.81 10.99
CA THR A 107 27.73 12.07 10.84
C THR A 107 27.23 13.10 11.85
N ASN A 108 28.17 13.82 12.46
CA ASN A 108 27.87 14.97 13.31
C ASN A 108 27.93 16.24 12.44
N VAL A 109 26.77 16.87 12.26
CA VAL A 109 26.62 18.05 11.37
C VAL A 109 27.45 19.22 11.87
N SER A 110 27.61 19.33 13.18
CA SER A 110 28.30 20.42 13.86
C SER A 110 29.80 20.32 13.70
N ARG A 111 30.38 19.11 13.78
CA ARG A 111 31.81 18.89 13.48
C ARG A 111 32.17 19.26 12.04
N GLU A 112 31.33 18.92 11.06
CA GLU A 112 31.55 19.34 9.68
C GLU A 112 31.48 20.86 9.52
N GLN A 113 30.58 21.53 10.25
CA GLN A 113 30.47 22.99 10.24
C GLN A 113 31.69 23.65 10.88
N VAL A 114 32.17 23.14 12.01
CA VAL A 114 33.39 23.62 12.70
C VAL A 114 34.62 23.41 11.83
N ALA A 115 34.78 22.24 11.20
CA ALA A 115 35.87 21.98 10.26
C ALA A 115 35.87 22.98 9.08
N LYS A 116 34.69 23.43 8.61
CA LYS A 116 34.55 24.45 7.57
C LYS A 116 34.93 25.86 8.03
N LEU A 117 34.87 26.16 9.33
CA LEU A 117 35.25 27.48 9.87
C LEU A 117 36.76 27.74 9.76
N LYS A 118 37.60 26.71 9.58
CA LYS A 118 39.07 26.81 9.55
C LYS A 118 39.62 27.59 10.75
N MET A 119 39.05 27.32 11.92
CA MET A 119 39.50 27.90 13.18
C MET A 119 40.83 27.26 13.60
N ARG A 120 41.74 28.05 14.19
CA ARG A 120 42.96 27.52 14.82
C ARG A 120 42.95 27.83 16.30
N LEU A 121 43.08 26.78 17.11
CA LEU A 121 43.16 26.85 18.56
C LEU A 121 44.61 26.65 19.00
N LEU A 122 45.14 27.60 19.75
CA LEU A 122 46.42 27.48 20.46
C LEU A 122 46.13 27.26 21.95
N VAL A 123 46.64 26.17 22.51
CA VAL A 123 46.61 25.89 23.95
C VAL A 123 48.00 26.19 24.54
N LEU A 124 48.03 27.08 25.51
CA LEU A 124 49.19 27.38 26.36
C LEU A 124 49.11 26.49 27.61
N VAL A 125 50.12 25.66 27.80
CA VAL A 125 50.20 24.65 28.88
C VAL A 125 51.31 25.04 29.85
N ASP A 126 51.05 25.00 31.15
CA ASP A 126 51.99 25.44 32.18
C ASP A 126 52.78 24.26 32.78
N LEU A 127 53.99 24.03 32.27
CA LEU A 127 54.83 22.92 32.72
C LEU A 127 55.54 23.18 34.06
N SER A 128 55.35 24.35 34.66
CA SER A 128 55.85 24.64 36.02
C SER A 128 54.97 24.04 37.12
N LEU A 129 53.78 23.54 36.78
CA LEU A 129 52.86 22.91 37.73
C LEU A 129 53.36 21.53 38.17
N PRO A 130 52.97 21.06 39.38
CA PRO A 130 53.21 19.68 39.79
C PRO A 130 52.76 18.67 38.73
N GLN A 131 53.51 17.57 38.57
CA GLN A 131 53.26 16.57 37.52
C GLN A 131 51.81 16.05 37.49
N SER A 132 51.13 15.93 38.64
CA SER A 132 49.73 15.52 38.70
C SER A 132 48.79 16.49 37.97
N LEU A 133 49.05 17.80 38.08
CA LEU A 133 48.26 18.84 37.41
C LEU A 133 48.64 18.94 35.93
N VAL A 134 49.91 18.72 35.58
CA VAL A 134 50.36 18.62 34.17
C VAL A 134 49.70 17.41 33.48
N ASP A 135 49.50 16.30 34.20
CA ASP A 135 48.75 15.15 33.69
C ASP A 135 47.26 15.48 33.48
N GLU A 136 46.65 16.28 34.34
CA GLU A 136 45.28 16.81 34.15
C GLU A 136 45.19 17.74 32.93
N GLU A 137 46.17 18.63 32.72
CA GLU A 137 46.25 19.46 31.52
C GLU A 137 46.38 18.61 30.24
N ARG A 138 47.12 17.49 30.30
CA ARG A 138 47.24 16.54 29.18
C ARG A 138 45.89 15.92 28.83
N ASP A 139 45.11 15.51 29.84
CA ASP A 139 43.81 14.88 29.61
C ASP A 139 42.78 15.90 29.11
N ALA A 140 42.82 17.15 29.61
CA ALA A 140 42.06 18.27 29.06
C ALA A 140 42.35 18.49 27.57
N VAL A 141 43.62 18.48 27.16
CA VAL A 141 44.01 18.62 25.75
C VAL A 141 43.51 17.47 24.88
N ARG A 142 43.43 16.25 25.42
CA ARG A 142 42.83 15.10 24.69
C ARG A 142 41.34 15.31 24.45
N GLU A 143 40.63 15.84 25.44
CA GLU A 143 39.19 16.17 25.31
C GLU A 143 38.98 17.24 24.24
N ILE A 144 39.74 18.33 24.29
CA ILE A 144 39.72 19.42 23.30
C ILE A 144 39.98 18.91 21.88
N ARG A 145 40.91 17.95 21.73
CA ARG A 145 41.30 17.38 20.44
C ARG A 145 40.14 16.68 19.73
N THR A 146 39.18 16.12 20.48
CA THR A 146 38.01 15.42 19.90
C THR A 146 37.18 16.33 19.00
N LEU A 147 37.16 17.63 19.27
CA LEU A 147 36.40 18.62 18.51
C LEU A 147 37.21 19.23 17.35
N PHE A 148 38.45 19.62 17.60
CA PHE A 148 39.25 20.40 16.63
C PHE A 148 40.05 19.54 15.64
N GLY A 149 40.38 18.30 16.03
CA GLY A 149 41.25 17.41 15.27
C GLY A 149 42.71 17.92 15.18
N ASP A 150 43.60 17.04 14.72
CA ASP A 150 45.05 17.29 14.79
C ASP A 150 45.51 18.52 13.99
N GLN A 151 44.82 18.89 12.90
CA GLN A 151 45.28 19.95 11.99
C GLN A 151 44.96 21.38 12.46
N ASN A 152 44.08 21.51 13.44
CA ASN A 152 43.57 22.81 13.91
C ASN A 152 43.91 23.10 15.38
N LEU A 153 44.45 22.11 16.10
CA LEU A 153 44.89 22.23 17.50
C LEU A 153 46.41 22.34 17.59
N PHE A 154 46.87 23.40 18.22
CA PHE A 154 48.27 23.70 18.44
C PHE A 154 48.56 23.85 19.93
N LEU A 155 49.77 23.46 20.34
CA LEU A 155 50.22 23.46 21.71
C LEU A 155 51.48 24.31 21.84
N SER A 156 51.57 25.04 22.95
CA SER A 156 52.80 25.71 23.37
C SER A 156 52.95 25.56 24.88
N PHE A 157 54.18 25.33 25.30
CA PHE A 157 54.52 25.04 26.68
C PHE A 157 55.20 26.24 27.32
N MET A 158 54.79 26.59 28.53
CA MET A 158 55.31 27.70 29.32
C MET A 158 56.11 27.15 30.50
N GLN A 159 57.29 27.73 30.74
CA GLN A 159 58.16 27.34 31.84
C GLN A 159 59.16 28.46 32.16
N GLY A 160 59.20 28.92 33.40
CA GLY A 160 60.13 29.97 33.81
C GLY A 160 59.93 31.24 33.00
N ASP A 161 60.99 31.69 32.34
CA ASP A 161 60.98 32.82 31.42
C ASP A 161 60.82 32.43 29.94
N ASN A 162 60.72 31.14 29.64
CA ASN A 162 60.68 30.60 28.28
C ASN A 162 59.27 30.12 27.89
N VAL A 163 58.97 30.28 26.61
CA VAL A 163 57.81 29.68 25.96
C VAL A 163 58.29 28.92 24.74
N SER A 164 57.83 27.69 24.58
CA SER A 164 58.24 26.84 23.46
C SER A 164 57.78 27.40 22.11
N GLU A 165 58.34 26.83 21.04
CA GLU A 165 57.72 26.93 19.72
C GLU A 165 56.32 26.29 19.72
N THR A 166 55.51 26.67 18.74
CA THR A 166 54.15 26.14 18.58
C THR A 166 54.21 24.78 17.89
N TYR A 167 53.73 23.74 18.57
CA TYR A 167 53.64 22.38 18.05
C TYR A 167 52.22 22.04 17.62
N GLN A 168 52.08 21.18 16.63
CA GLN A 168 50.79 20.56 16.31
C GLN A 168 50.48 19.45 17.33
N ALA A 169 49.22 19.34 17.77
CA ALA A 169 48.79 18.44 18.84
C ALA A 169 48.71 16.94 18.43
N THR A 170 49.82 16.42 17.92
CA THR A 170 49.97 15.01 17.56
C THR A 170 50.05 14.11 18.81
N ASP A 171 49.74 12.81 18.65
CA ASP A 171 49.92 11.82 19.73
C ASP A 171 51.34 11.84 20.30
N TYR A 172 52.36 12.08 19.47
CA TYR A 172 53.74 12.18 19.94
C TYR A 172 53.94 13.37 20.89
N VAL A 173 53.41 14.54 20.56
CA VAL A 173 53.55 15.73 21.41
C VAL A 173 52.78 15.55 22.72
N ILE A 174 51.51 15.12 22.66
CA ILE A 174 50.66 14.94 23.84
C ILE A 174 51.24 13.91 24.82
N ASN A 175 51.81 12.83 24.31
CA ASN A 175 52.31 11.75 25.16
C ASN A 175 53.74 11.98 25.70
N ASN A 176 54.54 12.88 25.11
CA ASN A 176 55.95 13.04 25.48
C ASN A 176 56.34 14.42 26.03
N TYR A 177 55.53 15.46 25.82
CA TYR A 177 55.91 16.85 26.16
C TYR A 177 55.23 17.37 27.43
N PHE A 178 54.20 16.67 27.94
CA PHE A 178 53.52 17.01 29.20
C PHE A 178 54.32 16.45 30.40
N VAL A 179 55.47 17.06 30.66
CA VAL A 179 56.37 16.69 31.75
C VAL A 179 56.69 17.96 32.54
N HIS A 180 56.60 17.87 33.87
CA HIS A 180 56.96 18.95 34.77
C HIS A 180 58.43 19.34 34.60
N HIS A 181 58.72 20.65 34.64
CA HIS A 181 60.07 21.17 34.49
C HIS A 181 60.42 22.29 35.47
N ASP A 182 61.63 22.21 36.06
CA ASP A 182 62.23 23.30 36.85
C ASP A 182 62.60 24.51 35.97
N PRO A 183 62.37 25.76 36.40
CA PRO A 183 61.93 26.15 37.75
C PRO A 183 60.40 26.12 37.94
N ASP A 184 59.97 25.94 39.19
CA ASP A 184 58.55 25.94 39.67
C ASP A 184 57.80 27.28 39.56
N TYR A 185 58.17 28.12 38.59
CA TYR A 185 57.48 29.37 38.31
C TYR A 185 57.34 29.57 36.80
N THR A 186 56.34 30.35 36.40
CA THR A 186 56.11 30.74 35.00
C THR A 186 55.84 32.23 34.89
N TYR A 187 56.46 32.90 33.92
CA TYR A 187 56.18 34.29 33.57
C TYR A 187 54.91 34.36 32.71
N LEU A 188 53.74 34.20 33.36
CA LEU A 188 52.43 34.06 32.70
C LEU A 188 52.13 35.19 31.69
N TYR A 189 52.19 36.46 32.12
CA TYR A 189 51.85 37.59 31.25
C TYR A 189 52.80 37.72 30.06
N ARG A 190 54.10 37.49 30.28
CA ARG A 190 55.10 37.50 29.20
C ARG A 190 54.85 36.38 28.20
N SER A 191 54.44 35.21 28.69
CA SER A 191 54.17 34.04 27.86
C SER A 191 52.95 34.26 26.96
N ILE A 192 51.87 34.79 27.54
CA ILE A 192 50.66 35.17 26.81
C ILE A 192 51.00 36.23 25.76
N LEU A 193 51.73 37.29 26.11
CA LEU A 193 52.12 38.36 25.18
C LEU A 193 52.95 37.86 24.00
N THR A 194 53.87 36.92 24.26
CA THR A 194 54.73 36.32 23.23
C THR A 194 53.87 35.60 22.19
N LYS A 195 52.95 34.73 22.63
CA LYS A 195 52.07 33.99 21.71
C LYS A 195 50.94 34.82 21.12
N PHE A 196 50.50 35.85 21.82
CA PHE A 196 49.59 36.84 21.26
C PHE A 196 50.20 37.51 20.02
N SER A 197 51.50 37.86 20.07
CA SER A 197 52.18 38.43 18.89
C SER A 197 52.26 37.45 17.72
N GLU A 198 52.50 36.17 17.98
CA GLU A 198 52.51 35.10 16.99
C GLU A 198 51.13 34.90 16.34
N LEU A 199 50.06 34.95 17.14
CA LEU A 199 48.67 34.88 16.68
C LEU A 199 48.25 36.10 15.84
N GLN A 200 48.89 37.26 16.00
CA GLN A 200 48.61 38.45 15.20
C GLN A 200 49.41 38.50 13.90
N ASP A 201 50.57 37.86 13.84
CA ASP A 201 51.42 37.83 12.66
C ASP A 201 50.84 36.93 11.56
N LYS A 202 50.33 37.55 10.49
CA LYS A 202 49.72 36.84 9.35
C LYS A 202 50.68 35.94 8.58
N SER A 203 52.00 36.05 8.80
CA SER A 203 53.00 35.18 8.18
C SER A 203 53.10 33.82 8.88
N THR A 204 52.61 33.69 10.11
CA THR A 204 52.63 32.43 10.86
C THR A 204 51.41 31.57 10.52
N VAL A 205 51.53 30.26 10.78
CA VAL A 205 50.40 29.32 10.62
C VAL A 205 49.24 29.78 11.50
N LEU A 206 49.46 30.10 12.77
CA LEU A 206 48.37 30.56 13.64
C LEU A 206 47.75 31.89 13.17
N GLY A 207 48.57 32.87 12.79
CA GLY A 207 48.08 34.20 12.45
C GLY A 207 47.40 34.32 11.09
N SER A 208 47.61 33.35 10.18
CA SER A 208 46.91 33.27 8.89
C SER A 208 45.45 32.77 9.01
N ALA A 209 45.02 32.28 10.18
CA ALA A 209 43.67 31.75 10.38
C ALA A 209 42.61 32.86 10.41
N ARG A 210 41.41 32.53 9.92
CA ARG A 210 40.25 33.44 9.92
C ARG A 210 39.70 33.65 11.33
N TYR A 211 39.63 32.58 12.11
CA TYR A 211 39.19 32.58 13.50
C TYR A 211 40.31 31.98 14.34
N LYS A 212 40.64 32.67 15.43
CA LYS A 212 41.77 32.36 16.29
C LYS A 212 41.25 32.24 17.71
N VAL A 213 41.66 31.18 18.39
CA VAL A 213 41.32 30.96 19.79
C VAL A 213 42.61 30.66 20.54
N MET A 214 42.76 31.27 21.71
CA MET A 214 43.84 31.01 22.64
C MET A 214 43.25 30.50 23.95
N LEU A 215 43.61 29.30 24.36
CA LEU A 215 43.23 28.72 25.64
C LEU A 215 44.48 28.63 26.52
N ILE A 216 44.40 29.17 27.73
CA ILE A 216 45.49 29.20 28.70
C ILE A 216 45.14 28.27 29.84
N LEU A 217 45.95 27.22 30.03
CA LEU A 217 45.93 26.33 31.17
C LEU A 217 47.13 26.71 32.05
N SER A 218 46.86 27.14 33.29
CA SER A 218 47.91 27.55 34.24
C SER A 218 47.39 27.59 35.67
N GLY A 219 48.28 27.47 36.65
CA GLY A 219 47.98 27.69 38.08
C GLY A 219 47.79 29.16 38.47
N GLY A 220 47.97 30.12 37.54
CA GLY A 220 47.65 31.54 37.75
C GLY A 220 48.54 32.26 38.75
N LYS A 221 49.64 31.64 39.19
CA LYS A 221 50.57 32.21 40.16
C LYS A 221 51.48 33.24 39.48
N THR A 222 51.30 34.52 39.79
CA THR A 222 52.12 35.64 39.28
C THR A 222 52.91 36.36 40.38
N TYR A 223 52.62 36.05 41.64
CA TYR A 223 53.32 36.49 42.85
C TYR A 223 53.77 35.31 43.69
N ASP A 224 54.92 35.45 44.34
CA ASP A 224 55.40 34.56 45.39
C ASP A 224 55.51 35.35 46.70
N GLY A 225 54.52 35.15 47.58
CA GLY A 225 54.29 36.06 48.70
C GLY A 225 53.90 37.47 48.21
N ASP A 226 54.62 38.49 48.66
CA ASP A 226 54.39 39.89 48.28
C ASP A 226 55.28 40.36 47.10
N GLN A 227 56.10 39.47 46.52
CA GLN A 227 56.98 39.80 45.40
C GLN A 227 56.44 39.24 44.08
N PRO A 228 56.43 40.04 43.00
CA PRO A 228 56.06 39.54 41.68
C PRO A 228 57.11 38.53 41.19
N ILE A 229 56.63 37.44 40.60
CA ILE A 229 57.49 36.38 40.03
C ILE A 229 58.27 36.90 38.82
N ASP A 230 57.63 37.69 37.95
CA ASP A 230 58.31 38.38 36.85
C ASP A 230 58.88 39.73 37.34
N PRO A 231 60.21 39.97 37.23
CA PRO A 231 60.81 41.26 37.56
C PRO A 231 60.21 42.47 36.81
N LYS A 232 59.56 42.23 35.67
CA LYS A 232 58.86 43.22 34.85
C LYS A 232 57.34 43.10 34.93
N HIS A 233 56.80 42.49 35.99
CA HIS A 233 55.36 42.19 36.13
C HIS A 233 54.44 43.37 35.77
N PHE A 234 54.65 44.55 36.34
CA PHE A 234 53.78 45.72 36.08
C PHE A 234 53.87 46.23 34.64
N GLU A 235 55.04 46.14 34.01
CA GLU A 235 55.23 46.49 32.60
C GLU A 235 54.48 45.50 31.69
N MET A 236 54.62 44.19 31.96
CA MET A 236 53.92 43.14 31.22
C MET A 236 52.41 43.22 31.40
N GLN A 237 51.94 43.50 32.61
CA GLN A 237 50.53 43.69 32.92
C GLN A 237 49.93 44.85 32.12
N GLN A 238 50.62 46.00 32.06
CA GLN A 238 50.18 47.14 31.27
C GLN A 238 50.16 46.82 29.77
N GLN A 239 51.20 46.16 29.26
CA GLN A 239 51.25 45.73 27.86
C GLN A 239 50.11 44.77 27.52
N LEU A 240 49.77 43.85 28.42
CA LEU A 240 48.64 42.95 28.25
C LEU A 240 47.31 43.71 28.15
N ALA A 241 47.08 44.68 29.04
CA ALA A 241 45.89 45.53 29.01
C ALA A 241 45.80 46.39 27.72
N ASP A 242 46.93 46.83 27.18
CA ASP A 242 46.94 47.57 25.91
C ASP A 242 46.73 46.64 24.69
N LYS A 243 47.30 45.43 24.71
CA LYS A 243 47.14 44.43 23.65
C LYS A 243 45.72 43.89 23.53
N VAL A 244 44.96 43.85 24.63
CA VAL A 244 43.52 43.51 24.62
C VAL A 244 42.74 44.44 23.68
N LYS A 245 43.08 45.73 23.62
CA LYS A 245 42.42 46.67 22.69
C LYS A 245 42.73 46.37 21.23
N GLU A 246 43.94 45.89 20.94
CA GLU A 246 44.37 45.51 19.59
C GLU A 246 43.76 44.18 19.13
N GLY A 247 43.58 43.23 20.05
CA GLY A 247 43.06 41.88 19.77
C GLY A 247 41.53 41.76 19.73
N ARG A 248 40.81 42.78 20.20
CA ARG A 248 39.36 42.76 20.35
C ARG A 248 38.65 42.45 19.03
N GLY A 249 37.87 41.36 19.01
CA GLY A 249 37.12 40.89 17.83
C GLY A 249 37.95 40.14 16.78
N GLN A 250 39.24 39.90 17.02
CA GLN A 250 40.13 39.15 16.13
C GLN A 250 40.65 37.83 16.74
N LEU A 251 40.59 37.71 18.07
CA LEU A 251 41.05 36.55 18.83
C LEU A 251 40.08 36.34 20.00
N LEU A 252 39.69 35.08 20.25
CA LEU A 252 38.99 34.68 21.47
C LEU A 252 40.02 34.15 22.47
N ALA A 253 39.90 34.51 23.74
CA ALA A 253 40.85 34.07 24.76
C ALA A 253 40.17 33.49 26.00
N TYR A 254 40.50 32.24 26.31
CA TYR A 254 39.97 31.49 27.43
C TYR A 254 41.07 31.19 28.44
N TYR A 255 40.73 31.18 29.72
CA TYR A 255 41.65 30.86 30.79
C TYR A 255 41.01 29.86 31.74
N SER A 256 41.75 28.80 32.07
CA SER A 256 41.35 27.82 33.07
C SER A 256 42.44 27.67 34.12
N ASN A 257 42.03 27.75 35.40
CA ASN A 257 42.94 27.65 36.53
C ASN A 257 43.13 26.18 36.97
N PHE A 258 44.39 25.73 37.00
CA PHE A 258 44.79 24.39 37.47
C PHE A 258 45.49 24.43 38.85
N ALA A 259 45.28 25.48 39.66
CA ALA A 259 45.90 25.59 40.99
C ALA A 259 45.43 24.51 41.98
N GLU A 260 46.32 24.07 42.88
CA GLU A 260 45.96 23.13 43.96
C GLU A 260 44.82 23.69 44.83
N LYS A 261 43.74 22.90 44.99
CA LYS A 261 42.67 23.21 45.94
C LYS A 261 43.24 23.14 47.35
N SER A 262 43.56 24.30 47.95
CA SER A 262 43.96 24.36 49.35
C SER A 262 42.85 23.77 50.22
N THR A 263 43.09 22.58 50.75
CA THR A 263 42.21 21.89 51.70
C THR A 263 42.31 22.60 53.05
N THR A 264 41.58 23.71 53.19
CA THR A 264 41.24 24.25 54.51
C THR A 264 39.85 24.87 54.46
N ASN A 265 38.87 24.07 54.86
CA ASN A 265 37.63 24.57 55.41
C ASN A 265 37.92 25.43 56.65
N GLN A 266 37.17 26.53 56.77
CA GLN A 266 36.88 27.25 58.02
C GLN A 266 38.10 27.79 58.81
N ASP A 267 38.55 28.99 58.45
CA ASP A 267 38.77 30.12 59.37
C ASP A 267 39.69 31.17 58.73
N SER A 268 39.14 32.32 58.33
CA SER A 268 39.81 33.62 58.49
C SER A 268 38.94 34.74 57.90
N LEU A 269 38.22 35.44 58.79
CA LEU A 269 37.57 36.73 58.54
C LEU A 269 38.58 37.89 58.40
N PHE A 270 39.87 37.58 58.15
CA PHE A 270 40.93 38.53 57.87
C PHE A 270 41.91 37.88 56.88
N MET A 271 41.62 38.01 55.59
CA MET A 271 42.57 37.66 54.53
C MET A 271 43.28 38.91 54.01
N VAL A 272 44.60 38.81 53.92
CA VAL A 272 45.54 39.80 53.40
C VAL A 272 45.20 40.14 51.93
N PRO A 273 45.17 41.44 51.54
CA PRO A 273 44.66 41.92 50.24
C PRO A 273 45.60 41.67 49.03
N GLY A 274 46.44 40.63 49.06
CA GLY A 274 47.42 40.32 48.01
C GLY A 274 46.98 39.23 47.01
N LYS A 275 46.10 38.29 47.40
CA LYS A 275 45.73 37.13 46.56
C LYS A 275 44.56 37.37 45.57
N GLN A 276 43.99 38.57 45.53
CA GLN A 276 42.80 38.89 44.73
C GLN A 276 43.10 39.68 43.44
N ALA A 277 44.32 40.19 43.26
CA ALA A 277 44.64 41.09 42.15
C ALA A 277 44.80 40.37 40.80
N ASP A 278 45.31 39.13 40.81
CA ASP A 278 45.66 38.40 39.57
C ASP A 278 44.46 37.70 38.92
N ALA A 279 43.55 37.16 39.73
CA ALA A 279 42.27 36.64 39.24
C ALA A 279 41.48 37.74 38.51
N ASN A 280 41.55 38.99 38.98
CA ASN A 280 40.83 40.10 38.34
C ASN A 280 41.37 40.41 36.93
N ILE A 281 42.69 40.40 36.71
CA ILE A 281 43.29 40.78 35.41
C ILE A 281 43.04 39.72 34.35
N MET A 282 43.20 38.44 34.67
CA MET A 282 42.88 37.36 33.71
C MET A 282 41.39 37.30 33.41
N GLN A 283 40.53 37.55 34.40
CA GLN A 283 39.08 37.71 34.18
C GLN A 283 38.78 38.88 33.23
N TYR A 284 39.42 40.04 33.41
CA TYR A 284 39.27 41.17 32.49
C TYR A 284 39.81 40.86 31.10
N PHE A 285 40.97 40.20 31.01
CA PHE A 285 41.58 39.80 29.76
C PHE A 285 40.66 38.89 28.93
N CYS A 286 40.16 37.80 29.52
CA CYS A 286 39.24 36.89 28.85
C CYS A 286 37.94 37.61 28.44
N LYS A 287 37.34 38.38 29.37
CA LYS A 287 36.09 39.09 29.12
C LYS A 287 36.19 40.08 27.96
N ASP A 288 37.26 40.87 27.89
CA ASP A 288 37.43 41.87 26.82
C ASP A 288 37.84 41.24 25.47
N MET A 289 38.37 40.01 25.50
CA MET A 289 38.67 39.18 24.33
C MET A 289 37.48 38.28 23.93
N ASN A 290 36.27 38.52 24.46
CA ASN A 290 35.07 37.70 24.23
C ASN A 290 35.26 36.20 24.57
N GLY A 291 36.01 35.88 25.61
CA GLY A 291 36.11 34.52 26.13
C GLY A 291 35.84 34.44 27.63
N LEU A 292 36.04 33.25 28.19
CA LEU A 292 35.70 32.93 29.58
C LEU A 292 36.94 32.70 30.44
N TRP A 293 36.85 33.18 31.68
CA TRP A 293 37.76 32.79 32.76
C TRP A 293 37.03 31.81 33.67
N GLN A 294 37.65 30.67 33.93
CA GLN A 294 37.13 29.65 34.84
C GLN A 294 38.11 29.37 35.97
N GLY A 295 37.58 29.28 37.20
CA GLY A 295 38.35 28.95 38.39
C GLY A 295 38.77 27.48 38.47
N GLU A 296 38.18 26.61 37.65
CA GLU A 296 38.50 25.20 37.45
C GLU A 296 38.26 24.84 35.98
N PHE A 297 38.86 23.77 35.46
CA PHE A 297 38.65 23.36 34.07
C PHE A 297 37.26 22.74 33.86
N ASN A 298 36.49 23.32 32.94
CA ASN A 298 35.20 22.82 32.49
C ASN A 298 35.09 22.98 30.97
N TRP A 299 35.49 21.93 30.25
CA TRP A 299 35.49 21.92 28.79
C TRP A 299 34.10 22.17 28.17
N PRO A 300 33.01 21.50 28.61
CA PRO A 300 31.67 21.75 28.06
C PRO A 300 31.25 23.22 28.04
N GLU A 301 31.57 23.99 29.09
CA GLU A 301 31.21 25.41 29.17
C GLU A 301 32.08 26.28 28.23
N ILE A 302 33.36 25.96 28.06
CA ILE A 302 34.23 26.63 27.09
C ILE A 302 33.77 26.30 25.66
N GLU A 303 33.46 25.03 25.39
CA GLU A 303 32.96 24.57 24.10
C GLU A 303 31.65 25.27 23.73
N ASP A 304 30.67 25.30 24.64
CA ASP A 304 29.39 25.97 24.42
C ASP A 304 29.56 27.46 24.09
N ASP A 305 30.47 28.16 24.78
CA ASP A 305 30.74 29.57 24.55
C ASP A 305 31.39 29.83 23.18
N ILE A 306 32.41 29.03 22.83
CA ILE A 306 33.01 29.05 21.48
C ILE A 306 31.93 28.82 20.43
N MET A 307 31.09 27.79 20.59
CA MET A 307 30.08 27.41 19.61
C MET A 307 28.96 28.44 19.46
N LYS A 308 28.53 29.06 20.56
CA LYS A 308 27.52 30.12 20.58
C LYS A 308 27.97 31.34 19.77
N ASP A 309 29.24 31.72 19.91
CA ASP A 309 29.82 32.84 19.15
C ASP A 309 29.86 32.56 17.63
N PHE A 310 29.88 31.30 17.21
CA PHE A 310 29.81 30.89 15.80
C PHE A 310 28.42 30.39 15.35
N ASN A 311 27.41 30.47 16.22
CA ASN A 311 26.03 30.00 15.97
C ASN A 311 25.95 28.53 15.50
N VAL A 312 26.78 27.66 16.08
CA VAL A 312 26.82 26.22 15.78
C VAL A 312 26.07 25.47 16.88
N ASN A 313 25.09 24.63 16.51
CA ASN A 313 24.32 23.83 17.47
C ASN A 313 24.85 22.39 17.48
N TYR A 314 25.51 21.96 18.56
CA TYR A 314 26.26 20.70 18.69
C TYR A 314 25.41 19.42 18.70
N SER A 315 24.09 19.56 18.83
CA SER A 315 23.21 18.44 19.13
C SER A 315 22.71 17.66 17.91
N ASN A 316 23.08 18.03 16.67
CA ASN A 316 22.48 17.45 15.46
C ASN A 316 23.33 16.35 14.79
N TYR A 317 22.75 15.16 14.70
CA TYR A 317 23.32 13.99 14.05
C TYR A 317 22.50 13.61 12.81
N ILE A 318 23.19 13.13 11.78
CA ILE A 318 22.59 12.50 10.61
C ILE A 318 23.01 11.03 10.59
N ILE A 319 22.02 10.14 10.62
CA ILE A 319 22.22 8.69 10.64
C ILE A 319 21.76 8.17 9.28
N THR A 320 22.66 7.54 8.53
CA THR A 320 22.38 6.96 7.22
C THR A 320 22.17 5.46 7.34
N LEU A 321 21.01 5.01 6.85
CA LEU A 321 20.52 3.66 6.95
C LEU A 321 20.25 3.11 5.54
N GLU A 322 20.83 1.97 5.20
CA GLU A 322 20.59 1.29 3.94
C GLU A 322 19.50 0.21 4.12
N GLN A 323 18.46 0.32 3.30
CA GLN A 323 17.37 -0.64 3.30
C GLN A 323 17.76 -1.93 2.54
N PRO A 324 17.42 -3.12 3.05
CA PRO A 324 17.69 -4.36 2.36
C PRO A 324 16.86 -4.48 1.06
N ASP A 325 17.41 -5.21 0.09
CA ASP A 325 16.74 -5.41 -1.20
C ASP A 325 15.44 -6.20 -1.03
N ASN A 326 14.43 -5.87 -1.84
CA ASN A 326 13.07 -6.41 -1.79
C ASN A 326 12.28 -6.09 -0.50
N LYS A 327 12.75 -5.16 0.34
CA LYS A 327 11.94 -4.63 1.43
C LYS A 327 10.74 -3.87 0.87
N VAL A 328 9.56 -4.08 1.45
CA VAL A 328 8.29 -3.59 0.92
C VAL A 328 7.60 -2.65 1.90
N PHE A 329 7.37 -1.41 1.47
CA PHE A 329 6.62 -0.40 2.22
C PHE A 329 5.22 -0.21 1.61
N ARG A 330 4.20 -0.22 2.47
CA ARG A 330 2.78 -0.36 2.05
C ARG A 330 1.82 0.60 2.74
N GLY A 331 2.34 1.65 3.33
CA GLY A 331 1.56 2.64 4.05
C GLY A 331 1.15 2.22 5.46
N ASN A 332 1.77 1.16 6.00
CA ASN A 332 1.60 0.83 7.41
C ASN A 332 2.42 1.81 8.27
N ARG A 333 2.04 1.94 9.55
CA ARG A 333 2.84 2.67 10.54
C ARG A 333 4.09 1.86 10.88
N HIS A 334 5.25 2.39 10.52
CA HIS A 334 6.55 1.83 10.92
C HIS A 334 7.05 2.59 12.14
N ASN A 335 7.33 1.87 13.23
CA ASN A 335 8.04 2.41 14.38
C ASN A 335 9.53 2.15 14.17
N LEU A 336 10.35 3.20 14.23
CA LEU A 336 11.80 3.15 14.13
C LEU A 336 12.40 3.51 15.49
N GLN A 337 13.23 2.63 16.01
CA GLN A 337 14.02 2.84 17.21
C GLN A 337 15.51 2.72 16.88
N LEU A 338 16.27 3.72 17.32
CA LEU A 338 17.72 3.79 17.20
C LEU A 338 18.31 3.72 18.60
N THR A 339 19.11 2.71 18.87
CA THR A 339 19.74 2.48 20.17
C THR A 339 21.25 2.47 20.01
N PHE A 340 21.93 3.40 20.67
CA PHE A 340 23.39 3.48 20.71
C PHE A 340 23.89 2.76 21.96
N ARG A 341 24.87 1.87 21.79
CA ARG A 341 25.47 1.08 22.87
C ARG A 341 26.99 1.13 22.83
N ASP A 342 27.61 1.03 24.00
CA ASP A 342 29.06 0.86 24.12
C ASP A 342 29.46 -0.53 23.59
N VAL A 343 30.44 -0.58 22.68
CA VAL A 343 30.95 -1.82 22.08
C VAL A 343 31.58 -2.76 23.13
N THR A 344 32.20 -2.21 24.17
CA THR A 344 32.96 -2.98 25.17
C THR A 344 32.08 -3.61 26.23
N ASN A 345 31.10 -2.87 26.75
CA ASN A 345 30.24 -3.30 27.87
C ASN A 345 28.78 -3.58 27.45
N ASN A 346 28.40 -3.23 26.22
CA ASN A 346 27.03 -3.30 25.70
C ASN A 346 26.00 -2.44 26.47
N ASP A 347 26.50 -1.45 27.21
CA ASP A 347 25.69 -0.53 27.99
C ASP A 347 24.95 0.47 27.09
N LEU A 348 23.73 0.83 27.49
CA LEU A 348 22.90 1.80 26.78
C LEU A 348 23.49 3.20 26.92
N ILE A 349 23.89 3.82 25.80
CA ILE A 349 24.35 5.20 25.76
C ILE A 349 23.14 6.12 25.58
N VAL A 350 22.38 5.93 24.49
CA VAL A 350 21.19 6.73 24.20
C VAL A 350 20.22 5.98 23.30
N THR A 351 18.91 6.17 23.50
CA THR A 351 17.88 5.69 22.58
C THR A 351 17.01 6.83 22.07
N GLY A 352 16.50 6.68 20.84
CA GLY A 352 15.51 7.55 20.24
C GLY A 352 14.53 6.75 19.38
N SER A 353 13.25 7.08 19.49
CA SER A 353 12.20 6.43 18.70
C SER A 353 11.36 7.44 17.94
N THR A 354 10.89 7.04 16.77
CA THR A 354 9.93 7.81 15.96
C THR A 354 9.08 6.85 15.13
N PHE A 355 8.09 7.38 14.42
CA PHE A 355 7.29 6.61 13.49
C PHE A 355 7.18 7.32 12.15
N PHE A 356 6.98 6.54 11.09
CA PHE A 356 6.75 7.06 9.74
C PHE A 356 5.81 6.17 8.94
N TYR A 357 5.24 6.74 7.88
CA TYR A 357 4.41 6.06 6.89
C TYR A 357 5.11 6.12 5.53
N LEU A 358 5.16 5.01 4.81
CA LEU A 358 5.78 4.96 3.48
C LEU A 358 5.05 4.01 2.54
N GLY A 359 4.82 4.43 1.29
CA GLY A 359 4.11 3.66 0.27
C GLY A 359 2.60 3.57 0.52
N SER A 360 1.92 2.72 -0.25
CA SER A 360 0.49 2.43 -0.06
C SER A 360 0.11 1.01 -0.44
N VAL A 361 -1.10 0.58 -0.07
CA VAL A 361 -1.65 -0.73 -0.46
C VAL A 361 -1.81 -0.85 -1.98
N TYR A 362 -2.14 0.25 -2.66
CA TYR A 362 -2.40 0.27 -4.10
C TYR A 362 -1.16 0.59 -4.95
N ALA A 363 -0.18 1.27 -4.35
CA ALA A 363 1.12 1.58 -4.92
C ALA A 363 2.21 1.33 -3.85
N PRO A 364 2.59 0.06 -3.63
CA PRO A 364 3.63 -0.29 -2.68
C PRO A 364 5.00 0.09 -3.22
N ILE A 365 5.91 0.50 -2.33
CA ILE A 365 7.31 0.78 -2.66
C ILE A 365 8.12 -0.47 -2.35
N ILE A 366 8.89 -0.95 -3.32
CA ILE A 366 9.76 -2.13 -3.18
C ILE A 366 11.19 -1.68 -3.46
N VAL A 367 12.05 -1.75 -2.45
CA VAL A 367 13.46 -1.35 -2.55
C VAL A 367 14.18 -2.27 -3.54
N ASN A 368 14.79 -1.71 -4.58
CA ASN A 368 15.42 -2.46 -5.68
C ASN A 368 14.49 -3.55 -6.28
N GLY A 369 13.17 -3.32 -6.27
CA GLY A 369 12.20 -4.24 -6.83
C GLY A 369 12.23 -4.31 -8.36
N GLY A 370 11.48 -5.25 -8.91
CA GLY A 370 11.32 -5.38 -10.37
C GLY A 370 10.83 -4.07 -11.00
N SER A 371 11.25 -3.80 -12.23
CA SER A 371 10.79 -2.63 -12.97
C SER A 371 9.28 -2.70 -13.25
N THR A 372 8.65 -1.57 -13.55
CA THR A 372 7.23 -1.55 -13.98
C THR A 372 6.99 -2.46 -15.19
N LEU A 373 7.99 -2.59 -16.07
CA LEU A 373 7.94 -3.48 -17.23
C LEU A 373 7.91 -4.96 -16.79
N ASP A 374 8.71 -5.35 -15.80
CA ASP A 374 8.69 -6.73 -15.27
C ASP A 374 7.33 -7.08 -14.69
N VAL A 375 6.72 -6.15 -13.94
CA VAL A 375 5.36 -6.29 -13.40
C VAL A 375 4.34 -6.48 -14.52
N ILE A 376 4.43 -5.70 -15.60
CA ILE A 376 3.54 -5.81 -16.75
C ILE A 376 3.68 -7.18 -17.43
N ILE A 377 4.91 -7.65 -17.67
CA ILE A 377 5.17 -8.96 -18.27
C ILE A 377 4.58 -10.08 -17.40
N GLN A 378 4.83 -10.03 -16.09
CA GLN A 378 4.23 -11.00 -15.15
C GLN A 378 2.70 -10.96 -15.20
N GLY A 379 2.10 -9.77 -15.27
CA GLY A 379 0.65 -9.60 -15.44
C GLY A 379 0.11 -10.27 -16.71
N PHE A 380 0.80 -10.15 -17.85
CA PHE A 380 0.41 -10.85 -19.08
C PHE A 380 0.48 -12.37 -18.92
N ILE A 381 1.52 -12.90 -18.26
CA ILE A 381 1.64 -14.34 -17.99
C ILE A 381 0.46 -14.81 -17.12
N VAL A 382 0.14 -14.08 -16.05
CA VAL A 382 -1.02 -14.37 -15.18
C VAL A 382 -2.33 -14.34 -15.97
N LEU A 383 -2.52 -13.36 -16.86
CA LEU A 383 -3.69 -13.29 -17.73
C LEU A 383 -3.85 -14.55 -18.61
N PHE A 384 -2.78 -14.96 -19.29
CA PHE A 384 -2.82 -16.16 -20.15
C PHE A 384 -3.12 -17.42 -19.35
N VAL A 385 -2.50 -17.57 -18.18
CA VAL A 385 -2.76 -18.70 -17.27
C VAL A 385 -4.21 -18.68 -16.81
N LEU A 386 -4.75 -17.54 -16.37
CA LEU A 386 -6.14 -17.42 -15.91
C LEU A 386 -7.16 -17.70 -17.02
N LEU A 387 -6.92 -17.21 -18.24
CA LEU A 387 -7.78 -17.52 -19.38
C LEU A 387 -7.74 -19.02 -19.72
N LEU A 388 -6.57 -19.64 -19.72
CA LEU A 388 -6.39 -21.08 -19.96
C LEU A 388 -7.12 -21.91 -18.88
N VAL A 389 -6.89 -21.60 -17.60
CA VAL A 389 -7.52 -22.32 -16.47
C VAL A 389 -9.03 -22.15 -16.53
N THR A 390 -9.53 -20.93 -16.77
CA THR A 390 -10.97 -20.66 -16.91
C THR A 390 -11.55 -21.44 -18.08
N TRP A 391 -10.86 -21.45 -19.22
CA TRP A 391 -11.27 -22.24 -20.38
C TRP A 391 -11.35 -23.73 -20.01
N LEU A 392 -10.30 -24.31 -19.42
CA LEU A 392 -10.28 -25.72 -19.01
C LEU A 392 -11.42 -26.05 -18.04
N VAL A 393 -11.68 -25.19 -17.05
CA VAL A 393 -12.74 -25.41 -16.06
C VAL A 393 -14.13 -25.38 -16.70
N PHE A 394 -14.46 -24.35 -17.47
CA PHE A 394 -15.82 -24.13 -17.98
C PHE A 394 -16.09 -24.75 -19.36
N GLN A 395 -15.06 -25.14 -20.11
CA GLN A 395 -15.21 -25.87 -21.37
C GLN A 395 -15.15 -27.38 -21.17
N LEU A 396 -14.32 -27.85 -20.23
CA LEU A 396 -13.98 -29.27 -20.11
C LEU A 396 -14.39 -29.85 -18.76
N LEU A 397 -13.82 -29.35 -17.66
CA LEU A 397 -13.95 -29.97 -16.34
C LEU A 397 -15.40 -29.98 -15.83
N GLU A 398 -16.07 -28.82 -15.82
CA GLU A 398 -17.42 -28.71 -15.30
C GLU A 398 -18.44 -29.47 -16.17
N PRO A 399 -18.45 -29.33 -17.52
CA PRO A 399 -19.29 -30.16 -18.38
C PRO A 399 -19.06 -31.65 -18.20
N TYR A 400 -17.80 -32.08 -18.07
CA TYR A 400 -17.43 -33.48 -17.84
C TYR A 400 -17.94 -34.01 -16.49
N ILE A 401 -17.78 -33.25 -15.40
CA ILE A 401 -18.32 -33.62 -14.09
C ILE A 401 -19.84 -33.79 -14.16
N ARG A 402 -20.54 -32.86 -14.84
CA ARG A 402 -21.99 -32.96 -15.05
C ARG A 402 -22.38 -34.21 -15.86
N TYR A 403 -21.60 -34.54 -16.89
CA TYR A 403 -21.75 -35.78 -17.68
C TYR A 403 -21.61 -37.03 -16.80
N GLN A 404 -20.56 -37.10 -15.98
CA GLN A 404 -20.31 -38.28 -15.14
C GLN A 404 -21.40 -38.47 -14.07
N ILE A 405 -21.86 -37.39 -13.45
CA ILE A 405 -22.99 -37.42 -12.51
C ILE A 405 -24.27 -37.90 -13.22
N PHE A 406 -24.50 -37.46 -14.45
CA PHE A 406 -25.63 -37.91 -15.25
C PHE A 406 -25.55 -39.40 -15.56
N LYS A 407 -24.40 -39.87 -16.08
CA LYS A 407 -24.18 -41.26 -16.45
C LYS A 407 -24.45 -42.18 -15.26
N ARG A 408 -23.89 -41.85 -14.10
CA ARG A 408 -24.06 -42.63 -12.86
C ARG A 408 -25.51 -42.70 -12.37
N LYS A 409 -26.33 -41.67 -12.64
CA LYS A 409 -27.67 -41.55 -12.08
C LYS A 409 -28.78 -42.05 -13.01
N TYR A 410 -28.57 -42.00 -14.33
CA TYR A 410 -29.65 -42.16 -15.32
C TYR A 410 -29.37 -43.15 -16.45
N VAL A 411 -28.13 -43.65 -16.59
CA VAL A 411 -27.79 -44.68 -17.58
C VAL A 411 -27.75 -46.03 -16.87
N ASN A 412 -28.60 -46.95 -17.32
CA ASN A 412 -28.71 -48.30 -16.77
C ASN A 412 -28.62 -49.33 -17.90
N VAL A 413 -28.25 -50.56 -17.55
CA VAL A 413 -28.26 -51.69 -18.49
C VAL A 413 -29.67 -52.30 -18.48
N TYR A 414 -30.23 -52.54 -19.66
CA TYR A 414 -31.55 -53.14 -19.80
C TYR A 414 -31.52 -54.62 -19.38
N GLY A 415 -32.32 -54.95 -18.37
CA GLY A 415 -32.38 -56.29 -17.76
C GLY A 415 -33.53 -57.17 -18.28
N GLY A 416 -34.16 -56.81 -19.40
CA GLY A 416 -35.22 -57.59 -20.03
C GLY A 416 -36.65 -57.18 -19.62
N ASN A 417 -37.61 -58.04 -19.98
CA ASN A 417 -39.04 -57.74 -19.87
C ASN A 417 -39.44 -57.50 -18.40
N LYS A 418 -40.20 -56.41 -18.18
CA LYS A 418 -40.68 -55.90 -16.87
C LYS A 418 -39.66 -55.16 -16.00
N MET A 419 -38.58 -54.64 -16.57
CA MET A 419 -37.70 -53.71 -15.86
C MET A 419 -38.48 -52.46 -15.41
N SER A 420 -38.37 -52.09 -14.13
CA SER A 420 -38.91 -50.84 -13.59
C SER A 420 -37.80 -50.03 -12.92
N PHE A 421 -37.83 -48.72 -13.15
CA PHE A 421 -36.85 -47.79 -12.58
C PHE A 421 -37.60 -46.62 -11.95
N GLY A 422 -37.39 -46.38 -10.65
CA GLY A 422 -38.08 -45.31 -9.92
C GLY A 422 -39.62 -45.42 -9.90
N GLY A 423 -40.17 -46.64 -10.00
CA GLY A 423 -41.62 -46.88 -9.99
C GLY A 423 -42.32 -46.72 -11.35
N GLN A 424 -41.59 -46.46 -12.43
CA GLN A 424 -42.11 -46.46 -13.81
C GLN A 424 -41.62 -47.70 -14.55
N MET A 425 -42.52 -48.38 -15.28
CA MET A 425 -42.13 -49.46 -16.19
C MET A 425 -41.37 -48.88 -17.38
N VAL A 426 -40.21 -49.47 -17.68
CA VAL A 426 -39.42 -49.14 -18.87
C VAL A 426 -40.17 -49.66 -20.09
N ALA A 427 -40.36 -48.82 -21.10
CA ALA A 427 -40.99 -49.24 -22.35
C ALA A 427 -40.11 -50.27 -23.06
N GLU A 428 -40.71 -51.22 -23.78
CA GLU A 428 -39.96 -52.26 -24.51
C GLU A 428 -39.30 -51.74 -25.80
N THR A 429 -39.66 -50.53 -26.23
CA THR A 429 -39.12 -49.89 -27.43
C THR A 429 -38.55 -48.51 -27.13
N CYS A 430 -37.50 -48.14 -27.85
CA CYS A 430 -36.88 -46.84 -27.77
C CYS A 430 -37.80 -45.74 -28.32
N TYR A 431 -38.01 -44.68 -27.54
CA TYR A 431 -38.93 -43.61 -27.92
C TYR A 431 -38.53 -42.88 -29.22
N LEU A 432 -37.22 -42.72 -29.49
CA LEU A 432 -36.72 -41.99 -30.67
C LEU A 432 -36.70 -42.86 -31.94
N CYS A 433 -35.89 -43.92 -31.97
CA CYS A 433 -35.73 -44.79 -33.15
C CYS A 433 -36.81 -45.88 -33.30
N LYS A 434 -37.71 -46.04 -32.32
CA LYS A 434 -38.77 -47.07 -32.28
C LYS A 434 -38.29 -48.53 -32.30
N ALA A 435 -36.98 -48.79 -32.27
CA ALA A 435 -36.41 -50.14 -32.18
C ALA A 435 -36.62 -50.75 -30.77
N PRO A 436 -36.82 -52.08 -30.65
CA PRO A 436 -36.93 -52.77 -29.37
C PRO A 436 -35.59 -52.76 -28.61
N PHE A 437 -35.65 -52.74 -27.27
CA PHE A 437 -34.46 -52.89 -26.43
C PHE A 437 -34.04 -54.36 -26.31
N VAL A 438 -32.73 -54.62 -26.39
CA VAL A 438 -32.15 -55.95 -26.19
C VAL A 438 -31.51 -56.03 -24.80
N GLU A 439 -31.54 -57.19 -24.17
CA GLU A 439 -30.85 -57.43 -22.90
C GLU A 439 -29.35 -57.10 -23.03
N GLY A 440 -28.85 -56.24 -22.15
CA GLY A 440 -27.49 -55.72 -22.21
C GLY A 440 -27.36 -54.32 -22.82
N ASP A 441 -28.40 -53.75 -23.44
CA ASP A 441 -28.35 -52.41 -24.00
C ASP A 441 -28.25 -51.33 -22.91
N GLU A 442 -27.40 -50.32 -23.13
CA GLU A 442 -27.36 -49.12 -22.29
C GLU A 442 -28.55 -48.20 -22.61
N ILE A 443 -29.44 -48.04 -21.65
CA ILE A 443 -30.66 -47.23 -21.77
C ILE A 443 -30.64 -46.02 -20.83
N VAL A 444 -31.25 -44.93 -21.28
CA VAL A 444 -31.40 -43.69 -20.51
C VAL A 444 -32.80 -43.64 -19.92
N THR A 445 -32.90 -43.80 -18.59
CA THR A 445 -34.17 -43.86 -17.85
C THR A 445 -34.42 -42.57 -17.06
N LYS A 446 -34.20 -41.42 -17.71
CA LYS A 446 -34.29 -40.10 -17.08
C LYS A 446 -35.68 -39.46 -17.14
N CYS A 447 -36.43 -39.76 -18.19
CA CYS A 447 -37.77 -39.24 -18.40
C CYS A 447 -38.69 -40.41 -18.76
N LYS A 448 -40.01 -40.18 -18.74
CA LYS A 448 -41.01 -41.19 -19.11
C LYS A 448 -40.72 -41.85 -20.48
N HIS A 449 -40.00 -41.12 -21.34
CA HIS A 449 -39.54 -41.55 -22.65
C HIS A 449 -38.14 -42.17 -22.54
N THR A 450 -38.10 -43.50 -22.43
CA THR A 450 -36.85 -44.28 -22.40
C THR A 450 -36.27 -44.43 -23.80
N MET A 451 -34.94 -44.41 -23.90
CA MET A 451 -34.23 -44.54 -25.18
C MET A 451 -32.85 -45.16 -25.02
N HIS A 452 -32.31 -45.67 -26.13
CA HIS A 452 -30.91 -46.09 -26.19
C HIS A 452 -30.01 -44.91 -25.86
N LYS A 453 -28.93 -45.15 -25.15
CA LYS A 453 -27.90 -44.14 -24.91
C LYS A 453 -27.36 -43.56 -26.22
N GLN A 454 -27.16 -44.39 -27.24
CA GLN A 454 -26.72 -43.89 -28.55
C GLN A 454 -27.73 -42.92 -29.17
N CYS A 455 -29.03 -43.23 -29.12
CA CYS A 455 -30.09 -42.32 -29.57
C CYS A 455 -30.17 -41.03 -28.72
N TRP A 456 -29.87 -41.12 -27.42
CA TRP A 456 -29.77 -39.94 -26.54
C TRP A 456 -28.59 -39.06 -26.93
N ASP A 457 -27.43 -39.65 -27.22
CA ASP A 457 -26.21 -38.96 -27.64
C ASP A 457 -26.38 -38.31 -29.03
N GLU A 458 -27.07 -38.98 -29.95
CA GLU A 458 -27.44 -38.47 -31.28
C GLU A 458 -28.43 -37.30 -31.18
N ASN A 459 -29.36 -37.34 -30.21
CA ASN A 459 -30.33 -36.27 -29.98
C ASN A 459 -29.77 -35.11 -29.12
N GLU A 460 -28.48 -34.79 -29.28
CA GLU A 460 -27.76 -33.76 -28.52
C GLU A 460 -27.95 -33.85 -27.00
N TYR A 461 -28.09 -35.05 -26.45
CA TYR A 461 -28.29 -35.28 -25.02
C TYR A 461 -29.52 -34.54 -24.44
N HIS A 462 -30.57 -34.44 -25.25
CA HIS A 462 -31.83 -33.80 -24.91
C HIS A 462 -32.99 -34.81 -24.90
N CYS A 463 -33.97 -34.55 -24.04
CA CYS A 463 -35.24 -35.28 -24.12
C CYS A 463 -35.97 -34.83 -25.41
N PRO A 464 -36.49 -35.75 -26.25
CA PRO A 464 -37.16 -35.39 -27.51
C PRO A 464 -38.35 -34.45 -27.31
N GLU A 465 -39.14 -34.69 -26.27
CA GLU A 465 -40.30 -33.84 -25.98
C GLU A 465 -39.91 -32.54 -25.27
N HIS A 466 -39.21 -32.66 -24.13
CA HIS A 466 -38.97 -31.52 -23.24
C HIS A 466 -37.68 -30.73 -23.56
N GLY A 467 -36.82 -31.22 -24.45
CA GLY A 467 -35.56 -30.59 -24.80
C GLY A 467 -34.69 -30.31 -23.57
N ARG A 468 -34.34 -29.03 -23.38
CA ARG A 468 -33.58 -28.52 -22.23
C ARG A 468 -34.41 -28.34 -20.96
N HIS A 469 -35.74 -28.34 -21.05
CA HIS A 469 -36.67 -28.14 -19.92
C HIS A 469 -37.22 -29.43 -19.33
N CYS A 470 -36.58 -30.57 -19.59
CA CYS A 470 -36.73 -31.69 -18.66
C CYS A 470 -36.30 -31.15 -17.28
N LYS A 471 -37.23 -31.08 -16.31
CA LYS A 471 -36.98 -30.57 -14.94
C LYS A 471 -35.81 -31.30 -14.25
N GLU A 472 -35.42 -32.46 -14.79
CA GLU A 472 -34.33 -33.30 -14.30
C GLU A 472 -32.98 -33.05 -15.03
N GLY A 473 -32.94 -32.17 -16.03
CA GLY A 473 -31.75 -31.54 -16.63
C GLY A 473 -31.23 -32.18 -17.92
N SER A 474 -31.16 -31.43 -19.01
CA SER A 474 -30.30 -31.80 -20.14
C SER A 474 -28.83 -31.62 -19.75
N HIS A 475 -27.94 -32.56 -20.12
CA HIS A 475 -26.50 -32.37 -20.02
C HIS A 475 -25.94 -32.49 -21.43
N TYR A 476 -25.18 -31.52 -21.93
CA TYR A 476 -24.51 -31.65 -23.23
C TYR A 476 -23.01 -31.74 -22.97
N TYR A 477 -22.38 -32.84 -23.36
CA TYR A 477 -20.92 -32.97 -23.35
C TYR A 477 -20.47 -33.87 -24.49
N ASN A 478 -19.86 -33.27 -25.50
CA ASN A 478 -19.28 -33.98 -26.62
C ASN A 478 -17.86 -34.45 -26.26
N SER A 479 -17.73 -35.71 -25.83
CA SER A 479 -16.44 -36.32 -25.52
C SER A 479 -15.56 -36.56 -26.75
N LYS A 480 -16.15 -36.63 -27.96
CA LYS A 480 -15.42 -36.85 -29.22
C LYS A 480 -14.80 -35.57 -29.76
N ASN A 481 -15.41 -34.41 -29.50
CA ASN A 481 -14.87 -33.10 -29.88
C ASN A 481 -14.91 -32.13 -28.69
N ILE A 482 -13.78 -32.03 -27.98
CA ILE A 482 -13.63 -31.19 -26.79
C ILE A 482 -13.78 -29.70 -27.14
N TYR A 483 -13.43 -29.31 -28.36
CA TYR A 483 -13.54 -27.94 -28.87
C TYR A 483 -14.96 -27.55 -29.31
N ASP A 484 -15.95 -28.43 -29.15
CA ASP A 484 -17.33 -28.11 -29.48
C ASP A 484 -17.80 -26.91 -28.62
N SER A 485 -18.14 -25.81 -29.29
CA SER A 485 -18.61 -24.58 -28.62
C SER A 485 -19.87 -24.78 -27.77
N ARG A 486 -20.61 -25.89 -27.98
CA ARG A 486 -21.77 -26.27 -27.18
C ARG A 486 -21.40 -26.90 -25.82
N ASN A 487 -20.16 -27.38 -25.65
CA ASN A 487 -19.64 -27.82 -24.35
C ASN A 487 -19.47 -26.63 -23.40
N ALA A 488 -19.16 -25.44 -23.93
CA ALA A 488 -18.99 -24.22 -23.16
C ALA A 488 -20.23 -23.90 -22.32
N LEU A 489 -20.04 -23.65 -21.03
CA LEU A 489 -21.11 -23.04 -20.25
C LEU A 489 -21.42 -21.63 -20.74
N PHE A 490 -22.69 -21.24 -20.64
CA PHE A 490 -23.16 -19.89 -20.95
C PHE A 490 -22.34 -18.79 -20.28
N TYR A 491 -21.84 -19.03 -19.06
CA TYR A 491 -21.04 -18.09 -18.29
C TYR A 491 -19.64 -17.84 -18.88
N LEU A 492 -19.10 -18.75 -19.70
CA LEU A 492 -17.71 -18.65 -20.20
C LEU A 492 -17.44 -17.32 -20.92
N LYS A 493 -18.35 -16.89 -21.81
CA LYS A 493 -18.22 -15.62 -22.54
C LYS A 493 -18.22 -14.41 -21.62
N TRP A 494 -19.02 -14.45 -20.55
CA TRP A 494 -19.08 -13.37 -19.55
C TRP A 494 -17.80 -13.31 -18.74
N ILE A 495 -17.31 -14.45 -18.28
CA ILE A 495 -16.10 -14.54 -17.46
C ILE A 495 -14.87 -14.10 -18.27
N PHE A 496 -14.74 -14.51 -19.55
CA PHE A 496 -13.64 -14.04 -20.40
C PHE A 496 -13.64 -12.53 -20.60
N VAL A 497 -14.80 -11.93 -20.90
CA VAL A 497 -14.90 -10.48 -21.02
C VAL A 497 -14.55 -9.79 -19.71
N ALA A 498 -14.91 -10.37 -18.57
CA ALA A 498 -14.57 -9.84 -17.25
C ALA A 498 -13.08 -9.95 -16.91
N ILE A 499 -12.42 -11.07 -17.25
CA ILE A 499 -10.98 -11.25 -17.06
C ILE A 499 -10.22 -10.21 -17.88
N VAL A 500 -10.61 -10.03 -19.15
CA VAL A 500 -9.98 -9.03 -20.03
C VAL A 500 -10.24 -7.61 -19.52
N SER A 501 -11.46 -7.30 -19.05
CA SER A 501 -11.76 -5.96 -18.52
C SER A 501 -11.00 -5.64 -17.23
N GLY A 502 -10.89 -6.60 -16.31
CA GLY A 502 -10.09 -6.48 -15.09
C GLY A 502 -8.61 -6.28 -15.40
N PHE A 503 -8.08 -7.01 -16.39
CA PHE A 503 -6.69 -6.83 -16.85
C PHE A 503 -6.45 -5.46 -17.47
N VAL A 504 -7.32 -4.99 -18.38
CA VAL A 504 -7.17 -3.67 -19.01
C VAL A 504 -7.26 -2.55 -17.97
N ALA A 505 -8.18 -2.67 -17.00
CA ALA A 505 -8.28 -1.73 -15.90
C ALA A 505 -7.00 -1.69 -15.07
N TRP A 506 -6.45 -2.85 -14.67
CA TRP A 506 -5.19 -2.94 -13.93
C TRP A 506 -4.00 -2.40 -14.73
N PHE A 507 -3.90 -2.75 -16.01
CA PHE A 507 -2.80 -2.34 -16.89
C PHE A 507 -2.72 -0.81 -16.98
N LEU A 508 -3.86 -0.15 -17.23
CA LEU A 508 -3.91 1.30 -17.34
C LEU A 508 -3.74 1.98 -15.98
N TYR A 509 -4.28 1.39 -14.92
CA TYR A 509 -4.05 1.86 -13.56
C TYR A 509 -2.57 1.81 -13.15
N THR A 510 -1.83 0.80 -13.61
CA THR A 510 -0.42 0.59 -13.26
C THR A 510 0.53 1.52 -14.02
N ILE A 511 0.18 1.91 -15.25
CA ILE A 511 1.04 2.76 -16.11
C ILE A 511 0.80 4.25 -15.86
N LEU A 512 -0.40 4.63 -15.43
CA LEU A 512 -0.78 6.02 -15.26
C LEU A 512 -0.55 6.47 -13.81
N ASP A 513 -0.03 7.69 -13.66
CA ASP A 513 -0.01 8.36 -12.37
C ASP A 513 -1.42 8.86 -11.99
N HIS A 514 -1.68 8.94 -10.67
CA HIS A 514 -2.99 9.31 -10.11
C HIS A 514 -2.96 10.62 -9.31
N PRO A 515 -2.47 11.75 -9.88
CA PRO A 515 -2.30 13.00 -9.13
C PRO A 515 -3.62 13.63 -8.70
N VAL A 516 -4.69 13.46 -9.49
CA VAL A 516 -6.03 14.00 -9.15
C VAL A 516 -6.59 13.32 -7.91
N SER A 517 -6.45 11.99 -7.82
CA SER A 517 -6.88 11.20 -6.68
C SER A 517 -6.11 11.60 -5.42
N THR A 518 -4.79 11.72 -5.57
CA THR A 518 -3.86 12.16 -4.52
C THR A 518 -4.25 13.53 -3.97
N TYR A 519 -4.33 14.52 -4.84
CA TYR A 519 -4.69 15.88 -4.47
C TYR A 519 -6.04 15.97 -3.77
N ILE A 520 -7.07 15.26 -4.25
CA ILE A 520 -8.41 15.31 -3.64
C ILE A 520 -8.39 14.74 -2.22
N VAL A 521 -7.74 13.59 -2.01
CA VAL A 521 -7.68 12.95 -0.69
C VAL A 521 -6.87 13.79 0.29
N GLU A 522 -5.71 14.34 -0.12
CA GLU A 522 -4.91 15.25 0.71
C GLU A 522 -5.74 16.46 1.18
N ARG A 523 -6.49 17.09 0.27
CA ARG A 523 -7.36 18.22 0.63
C ARG A 523 -8.50 17.81 1.56
N ILE A 524 -9.03 16.60 1.43
CA ILE A 524 -10.07 16.09 2.35
C ILE A 524 -9.49 15.87 3.75
N VAL A 525 -8.28 15.30 3.86
CA VAL A 525 -7.59 15.09 5.15
C VAL A 525 -7.41 16.43 5.86
N LEU A 526 -6.87 17.42 5.16
CA LEU A 526 -6.64 18.75 5.71
C LEU A 526 -7.94 19.45 6.11
N LEU A 527 -8.98 19.34 5.29
CA LEU A 527 -10.27 19.97 5.55
C LEU A 527 -10.98 19.37 6.76
N ILE A 528 -11.01 18.03 6.88
CA ILE A 528 -11.69 17.34 7.98
C ILE A 528 -10.95 17.58 9.30
N ASN A 529 -9.62 17.56 9.28
CA ASN A 529 -8.80 17.77 10.48
C ASN A 529 -8.56 19.26 10.80
N GLY A 530 -9.07 20.19 9.98
CA GLY A 530 -8.93 21.63 10.21
C GLY A 530 -7.48 22.15 10.13
N LEU A 531 -6.62 21.44 9.40
CA LEU A 531 -5.18 21.73 9.33
C LEU A 531 -4.86 22.70 8.19
N LYS A 532 -3.85 23.55 8.38
CA LYS A 532 -3.32 24.44 7.34
C LYS A 532 -2.20 23.76 6.58
N ASP A 533 -2.18 23.92 5.26
CA ASP A 533 -1.08 23.44 4.41
C ASP A 533 0.28 23.95 4.90
N GLY A 534 1.28 23.07 4.87
CA GLY A 534 2.68 23.40 5.20
C GLY A 534 3.03 23.39 6.69
N THR A 535 2.12 22.95 7.58
CA THR A 535 2.49 22.63 8.97
C THR A 535 2.99 21.19 9.09
N LYS A 536 3.88 20.91 10.06
CA LYS A 536 4.35 19.54 10.32
C LYS A 536 3.19 18.58 10.66
N GLU A 537 2.17 19.07 11.37
CA GLU A 537 0.96 18.32 11.70
C GLU A 537 0.15 17.96 10.44
N ALA A 538 0.07 18.88 9.47
CA ALA A 538 -0.57 18.63 8.18
C ALA A 538 0.17 17.55 7.39
N GLU A 539 1.51 17.62 7.32
CA GLU A 539 2.33 16.63 6.63
C GLU A 539 2.17 15.24 7.26
N LEU A 540 2.18 15.15 8.59
CA LEU A 540 2.05 13.89 9.32
C LEU A 540 0.65 13.27 9.14
N SER A 541 -0.41 14.09 9.20
CA SER A 541 -1.78 13.64 8.96
C SER A 541 -2.00 13.18 7.51
N VAL A 542 -1.45 13.93 6.54
CA VAL A 542 -1.49 13.53 5.13
C VAL A 542 -0.73 12.23 4.90
N ALA A 543 0.43 12.03 5.54
CA ALA A 543 1.16 10.77 5.45
C ALA A 543 0.36 9.59 6.06
N GLU A 544 -0.28 9.80 7.20
CA GLU A 544 -1.06 8.80 7.92
C GLU A 544 -2.28 8.29 7.13
N TYR A 545 -3.09 9.20 6.59
CA TYR A 545 -4.30 8.84 5.84
C TYR A 545 -4.03 8.63 4.36
N GLY A 546 -3.14 9.44 3.77
CA GLY A 546 -2.80 9.39 2.35
C GLY A 546 -2.12 8.10 1.95
N SER A 547 -1.28 7.54 2.82
CA SER A 547 -0.66 6.23 2.60
C SER A 547 -1.65 5.08 2.36
N ARG A 548 -2.94 5.24 2.72
CA ARG A 548 -3.98 4.21 2.54
C ARG A 548 -5.05 4.60 1.53
N LEU A 549 -5.41 5.87 1.47
CA LEU A 549 -6.64 6.34 0.81
C LEU A 549 -6.40 7.06 -0.52
N THR A 550 -5.21 7.64 -0.71
CA THR A 550 -4.86 8.50 -1.86
C THR A 550 -5.21 7.90 -3.22
N TYR A 551 -5.07 6.59 -3.37
CA TYR A 551 -5.26 5.89 -4.65
C TYR A 551 -6.63 5.22 -4.83
N LEU A 552 -7.47 5.21 -3.77
CA LEU A 552 -8.76 4.53 -3.77
C LEU A 552 -9.76 5.15 -4.78
N PRO A 553 -9.90 6.49 -4.90
CA PRO A 553 -10.74 7.10 -5.93
C PRO A 553 -10.35 6.73 -7.36
N ALA A 554 -9.05 6.75 -7.67
CA ALA A 554 -8.54 6.30 -8.96
C ALA A 554 -8.91 4.84 -9.21
N PHE A 555 -8.66 3.94 -8.26
CA PHE A 555 -9.04 2.54 -8.38
C PHE A 555 -10.52 2.37 -8.79
N GLY A 556 -11.42 3.09 -8.10
CA GLY A 556 -12.85 3.05 -8.40
C GLY A 556 -13.21 3.55 -9.81
N LEU A 557 -12.52 4.58 -10.30
CA LEU A 557 -12.70 5.10 -11.65
C LEU A 557 -12.33 4.07 -12.72
N TYR A 558 -11.13 3.49 -12.64
CA TYR A 558 -10.60 2.56 -13.65
C TYR A 558 -11.42 1.27 -13.68
N VAL A 559 -11.64 0.64 -12.52
CA VAL A 559 -12.41 -0.60 -12.45
C VAL A 559 -13.81 -0.41 -13.04
N SER A 560 -14.55 0.59 -12.59
CA SER A 560 -15.92 0.80 -13.04
C SER A 560 -16.03 1.19 -14.50
N PHE A 561 -15.12 2.02 -15.00
CA PHE A 561 -15.12 2.42 -16.40
C PHE A 561 -14.93 1.21 -17.31
N TYR A 562 -13.85 0.44 -17.13
CA TYR A 562 -13.54 -0.68 -18.03
C TYR A 562 -14.49 -1.87 -17.83
N VAL A 563 -14.83 -2.23 -16.59
CA VAL A 563 -15.79 -3.32 -16.35
C VAL A 563 -17.14 -2.99 -17.01
N THR A 564 -17.62 -1.76 -16.86
CA THR A 564 -18.88 -1.31 -17.49
C THR A 564 -18.76 -1.28 -19.01
N LEU A 565 -17.67 -0.76 -19.56
CA LEU A 565 -17.43 -0.68 -21.01
C LEU A 565 -17.48 -2.07 -21.66
N PHE A 566 -16.69 -3.01 -21.13
CA PHE A 566 -16.56 -4.36 -21.68
C PHE A 566 -17.83 -5.19 -21.47
N LEU A 567 -18.45 -5.16 -20.29
CA LEU A 567 -19.70 -5.89 -20.06
C LEU A 567 -20.89 -5.31 -20.83
N SER A 568 -20.89 -4.00 -21.09
CA SER A 568 -21.91 -3.36 -21.94
C SER A 568 -21.87 -3.87 -23.39
N PHE A 569 -20.73 -4.39 -23.84
CA PHE A 569 -20.65 -5.06 -25.14
C PHE A 569 -21.58 -6.28 -25.19
N LEU A 570 -21.75 -7.01 -24.09
CA LEU A 570 -22.61 -8.21 -24.04
C LEU A 570 -24.09 -7.88 -23.84
N THR A 571 -24.41 -6.77 -23.17
CA THR A 571 -25.80 -6.41 -22.83
C THR A 571 -26.47 -5.55 -23.89
N ILE A 572 -25.76 -4.61 -24.51
CA ILE A 572 -26.35 -3.66 -25.46
C ILE A 572 -26.50 -4.33 -26.83
N ARG A 573 -27.75 -4.42 -27.29
CA ARG A 573 -28.12 -4.97 -28.60
C ARG A 573 -28.73 -3.89 -29.50
N ARG A 574 -27.90 -2.93 -29.93
CA ARG A 574 -28.26 -1.95 -30.96
C ARG A 574 -27.76 -2.41 -32.34
N ARG A 575 -28.61 -2.26 -33.37
CA ARG A 575 -28.30 -2.60 -34.78
C ARG A 575 -27.22 -1.68 -35.36
N GLN A 576 -27.27 -0.39 -35.04
CA GLN A 576 -26.28 0.58 -35.50
C GLN A 576 -25.05 0.57 -34.59
N TRP A 577 -23.89 0.23 -35.15
CA TRP A 577 -22.67 0.00 -34.38
C TRP A 577 -22.12 1.26 -33.71
N HIS A 578 -22.20 2.42 -34.36
CA HIS A 578 -21.76 3.70 -33.78
C HIS A 578 -22.63 4.12 -32.57
N LEU A 579 -23.96 3.98 -32.67
CA LEU A 579 -24.86 4.25 -31.54
C LEU A 579 -24.67 3.26 -30.39
N ARG A 580 -24.28 2.01 -30.70
CA ARG A 580 -23.93 1.00 -29.69
C ARG A 580 -22.69 1.41 -28.92
N ILE A 581 -21.61 1.78 -29.62
CA ILE A 581 -20.37 2.23 -29.01
C ILE A 581 -20.60 3.49 -28.18
N LEU A 582 -21.33 4.48 -28.72
CA LEU A 582 -21.65 5.71 -28.00
C LEU A 582 -22.38 5.41 -26.68
N GLU A 583 -23.37 4.53 -26.70
CA GLU A 583 -24.09 4.12 -25.49
C GLU A 583 -23.18 3.38 -24.49
N MET A 584 -22.29 2.51 -24.97
CA MET A 584 -21.30 1.83 -24.13
C MET A 584 -20.37 2.83 -23.43
N VAL A 585 -19.83 3.80 -24.18
CA VAL A 585 -18.91 4.82 -23.68
C VAL A 585 -19.60 5.72 -22.67
N ILE A 586 -20.82 6.20 -22.96
CA ILE A 586 -21.59 7.04 -22.02
C ILE A 586 -21.83 6.30 -20.70
N ARG A 587 -22.26 5.04 -20.74
CA ARG A 587 -22.46 4.24 -19.51
C ARG A 587 -21.17 4.05 -18.74
N ALA A 588 -20.06 3.77 -19.43
CA ALA A 588 -18.74 3.61 -18.81
C ALA A 588 -18.26 4.89 -18.13
N ILE A 589 -18.41 6.06 -18.79
CA ILE A 589 -18.07 7.37 -18.22
C ILE A 589 -18.91 7.64 -16.97
N LEU A 590 -20.23 7.46 -17.06
CA LEU A 590 -21.12 7.68 -15.92
C LEU A 590 -20.80 6.75 -14.75
N ALA A 591 -20.55 5.46 -15.02
CA ALA A 591 -20.18 4.49 -14.00
C ALA A 591 -18.83 4.83 -13.35
N GLY A 592 -17.84 5.22 -14.16
CA GLY A 592 -16.51 5.63 -13.69
C GLY A 592 -16.58 6.85 -12.78
N ILE A 593 -17.24 7.92 -13.22
CA ILE A 593 -17.39 9.16 -12.43
C ILE A 593 -18.18 8.89 -11.14
N ALA A 594 -19.30 8.18 -11.21
CA ALA A 594 -20.08 7.86 -10.02
C ALA A 594 -19.30 6.99 -9.02
N SER A 595 -18.51 6.02 -9.50
CA SER A 595 -17.69 5.17 -8.63
C SER A 595 -16.50 5.91 -8.04
N PHE A 596 -15.91 6.86 -8.78
CA PHE A 596 -14.91 7.78 -8.23
C PHE A 596 -15.46 8.50 -7.00
N PHE A 597 -16.66 9.08 -7.10
CA PHE A 597 -17.31 9.72 -5.94
C PHE A 597 -17.67 8.74 -4.82
N CYS A 598 -18.10 7.51 -5.13
CA CYS A 598 -18.30 6.48 -4.10
C CYS A 598 -17.01 6.17 -3.33
N CYS A 599 -15.87 6.11 -4.02
CA CYS A 599 -14.56 5.89 -3.40
C CYS A 599 -14.04 7.13 -2.65
N VAL A 600 -14.38 8.35 -3.08
CA VAL A 600 -14.15 9.58 -2.29
C VAL A 600 -14.94 9.53 -0.98
N VAL A 601 -16.23 9.16 -1.02
CA VAL A 601 -17.03 8.94 0.20
C VAL A 601 -16.41 7.84 1.07
N GLY A 602 -15.94 6.76 0.45
CA GLY A 602 -15.20 5.70 1.15
C GLY A 602 -13.89 6.16 1.79
N SER A 603 -13.28 7.25 1.29
CA SER A 603 -12.08 7.86 1.90
C SER A 603 -12.44 8.81 3.05
N ILE A 604 -13.58 9.50 2.95
CA ILE A 604 -14.08 10.41 4.00
C ILE A 604 -14.41 9.63 5.29
N ILE A 605 -15.00 8.44 5.19
CA ILE A 605 -15.47 7.68 6.36
C ILE A 605 -14.32 7.34 7.33
N PRO A 606 -13.20 6.73 6.91
CA PRO A 606 -12.08 6.47 7.82
C PRO A 606 -11.46 7.72 8.43
N ILE A 607 -11.35 8.82 7.66
CA ILE A 607 -10.79 10.09 8.14
C ILE A 607 -11.71 10.71 9.21
N ALA A 608 -13.02 10.76 8.94
CA ALA A 608 -14.01 11.32 9.86
C ALA A 608 -14.19 10.50 11.14
N LEU A 609 -13.89 9.20 11.11
CA LEU A 609 -13.93 8.30 12.26
C LEU A 609 -12.59 8.18 13.00
N HIS A 610 -11.55 8.93 12.58
CA HIS A 610 -10.20 8.85 13.13
C HIS A 610 -9.66 7.41 13.18
N LEU A 611 -9.79 6.68 12.06
CA LEU A 611 -9.32 5.31 11.95
C LEU A 611 -7.85 5.25 11.48
N ASP A 612 -6.96 5.08 12.44
CA ASP A 612 -5.51 5.07 12.23
C ASP A 612 -5.00 3.77 11.58
N SER A 613 -5.88 2.78 11.36
CA SER A 613 -5.55 1.53 10.66
C SER A 613 -6.62 1.14 9.62
N ASN A 614 -6.23 0.32 8.63
CA ASN A 614 -7.16 -0.27 7.67
C ASN A 614 -8.16 -1.17 8.42
N SER A 615 -9.43 -0.76 8.44
CA SER A 615 -10.49 -1.51 9.09
C SER A 615 -11.29 -2.24 8.03
N PHE A 616 -11.19 -3.57 8.04
CA PHE A 616 -11.97 -4.43 7.14
C PHE A 616 -13.49 -4.15 7.23
N LEU A 617 -13.99 -3.67 8.39
CA LEU A 617 -15.39 -3.29 8.61
C LEU A 617 -15.83 -2.04 7.83
N VAL A 618 -14.90 -1.16 7.48
CA VAL A 618 -15.17 0.11 6.77
C VAL A 618 -14.74 0.03 5.31
N ASP A 619 -13.64 -0.69 5.02
CA ASP A 619 -13.00 -0.70 3.70
C ASP A 619 -13.83 -1.40 2.61
N TRP A 620 -14.79 -2.27 2.96
CA TRP A 620 -15.68 -2.93 1.99
C TRP A 620 -16.79 -2.01 1.45
N ILE A 621 -17.08 -0.89 2.13
CA ILE A 621 -18.17 0.03 1.79
C ILE A 621 -17.99 0.63 0.38
N PRO A 622 -16.84 1.25 0.02
CA PRO A 622 -16.64 1.78 -1.32
C PRO A 622 -16.75 0.70 -2.40
N TRP A 623 -16.32 -0.53 -2.13
CA TRP A 623 -16.43 -1.65 -3.07
C TRP A 623 -17.88 -2.10 -3.30
N ALA A 624 -18.71 -2.10 -2.26
CA ALA A 624 -20.13 -2.40 -2.38
C ALA A 624 -20.89 -1.30 -3.14
N LEU A 625 -20.62 -0.02 -2.84
CA LEU A 625 -21.21 1.12 -3.54
C LEU A 625 -20.84 1.11 -5.03
N MET A 626 -19.57 0.88 -5.34
CA MET A 626 -19.08 0.73 -6.71
C MET A 626 -19.79 -0.44 -7.43
N SER A 627 -19.97 -1.58 -6.77
CA SER A 627 -20.62 -2.75 -7.35
C SER A 627 -22.07 -2.42 -7.74
N TRP A 628 -22.76 -1.67 -6.89
CA TRP A 628 -24.11 -1.20 -7.14
C TRP A 628 -24.17 -0.25 -8.33
N VAL A 629 -23.25 0.72 -8.42
CA VAL A 629 -23.13 1.67 -9.54
C VAL A 629 -22.88 0.94 -10.87
N ILE A 630 -21.93 0.00 -10.91
CA ILE A 630 -21.60 -0.78 -12.11
C ILE A 630 -22.82 -1.58 -12.57
N MET A 631 -23.46 -2.32 -11.67
CA MET A 631 -24.63 -3.11 -12.01
C MET A 631 -25.79 -2.24 -12.47
N PHE A 632 -26.02 -1.09 -11.82
CA PHE A 632 -27.01 -0.11 -12.25
C PHE A 632 -26.70 0.40 -13.67
N ALA A 633 -25.47 0.84 -13.95
CA ALA A 633 -25.08 1.38 -15.25
C ALA A 633 -25.20 0.37 -16.39
N ILE A 634 -24.83 -0.90 -16.14
CA ILE A 634 -24.96 -1.97 -17.13
C ILE A 634 -26.42 -2.34 -17.37
N THR A 635 -27.25 -2.32 -16.31
CA THR A 635 -28.68 -2.68 -16.42
C THR A 635 -29.59 -1.52 -16.80
N TYR A 636 -29.12 -0.28 -16.72
CA TYR A 636 -29.84 0.93 -17.13
C TYR A 636 -30.32 0.76 -18.58
N ALA A 637 -31.62 0.96 -18.83
CA ALA A 637 -32.28 0.71 -20.11
C ALA A 637 -32.26 -0.73 -20.67
N THR A 638 -31.74 -1.72 -19.92
CA THR A 638 -31.98 -3.13 -20.23
C THR A 638 -33.28 -3.58 -19.56
N ARG A 639 -34.01 -4.54 -20.17
CA ARG A 639 -35.33 -4.99 -19.69
C ARG A 639 -35.29 -5.78 -18.37
N THR A 640 -34.11 -5.94 -17.75
CA THR A 640 -33.94 -6.58 -16.44
C THR A 640 -34.41 -5.63 -15.34
N ARG A 641 -35.45 -5.99 -14.59
CA ARG A 641 -35.86 -5.21 -13.42
C ARG A 641 -34.72 -5.22 -12.40
N ILE A 642 -34.37 -4.04 -11.90
CA ILE A 642 -33.42 -3.90 -10.79
C ILE A 642 -34.15 -4.39 -9.53
N GLU A 643 -33.93 -5.65 -9.18
CA GLU A 643 -34.47 -6.26 -7.96
C GLU A 643 -33.58 -5.95 -6.75
N LYS A 644 -34.15 -6.04 -5.54
CA LYS A 644 -33.41 -5.96 -4.26
C LYS A 644 -32.23 -6.95 -4.21
N VAL A 645 -32.31 -8.03 -5.00
CA VAL A 645 -31.24 -9.03 -5.19
C VAL A 645 -29.93 -8.41 -5.68
N PHE A 646 -29.98 -7.34 -6.48
CA PHE A 646 -28.77 -6.65 -6.96
C PHE A 646 -27.99 -5.95 -5.84
N LEU A 647 -28.69 -5.37 -4.86
CA LEU A 647 -28.03 -4.71 -3.72
C LEU A 647 -27.38 -5.73 -2.79
N VAL A 648 -28.07 -6.86 -2.52
CA VAL A 648 -27.50 -7.97 -1.76
C VAL A 648 -26.30 -8.58 -2.49
N ALA A 649 -26.41 -8.80 -3.81
CA ALA A 649 -25.29 -9.27 -4.62
C ALA A 649 -24.12 -8.28 -4.57
N ALA A 650 -24.36 -6.97 -4.66
CA ALA A 650 -23.32 -5.93 -4.58
C ALA A 650 -22.51 -6.03 -3.29
N CYS A 651 -23.18 -6.15 -2.15
CA CYS A 651 -22.53 -6.28 -0.85
C CYS A 651 -21.71 -7.58 -0.75
N ILE A 652 -22.28 -8.71 -1.19
CA ILE A 652 -21.56 -10.00 -1.19
C ILE A 652 -20.33 -9.95 -2.08
N ILE A 653 -20.43 -9.33 -3.26
CA ILE A 653 -19.31 -9.19 -4.21
C ILE A 653 -18.21 -8.30 -3.61
N GLY A 654 -18.59 -7.14 -3.07
CA GLY A 654 -17.65 -6.23 -2.41
C GLY A 654 -16.91 -6.92 -1.28
N PHE A 655 -17.64 -7.63 -0.41
CA PHE A 655 -17.08 -8.39 0.69
C PHE A 655 -16.15 -9.52 0.25
N LEU A 656 -16.59 -10.39 -0.67
CA LEU A 656 -15.82 -11.53 -1.14
C LEU A 656 -14.53 -11.08 -1.86
N SER A 657 -14.63 -10.03 -2.68
CA SER A 657 -13.48 -9.49 -3.42
C SER A 657 -12.46 -8.88 -2.48
N MET A 658 -12.90 -8.14 -1.45
CA MET A 658 -12.02 -7.56 -0.44
C MET A 658 -11.37 -8.66 0.41
N PHE A 659 -12.12 -9.70 0.79
CA PHE A 659 -11.56 -10.85 1.50
C PHE A 659 -10.49 -11.59 0.68
N ILE A 660 -10.78 -11.90 -0.58
CA ILE A 660 -9.80 -12.54 -1.48
C ILE A 660 -8.57 -11.64 -1.65
N TRP A 661 -8.77 -10.32 -1.79
CA TRP A 661 -7.69 -9.36 -1.84
C TRP A 661 -6.82 -9.41 -0.57
N SER A 662 -7.44 -9.34 0.62
CA SER A 662 -6.73 -9.41 1.91
C SER A 662 -5.94 -10.72 2.07
N VAL A 663 -6.51 -11.86 1.66
CA VAL A 663 -5.84 -13.17 1.72
C VAL A 663 -4.67 -13.25 0.74
N VAL A 664 -4.89 -12.86 -0.52
CA VAL A 664 -3.80 -12.84 -1.53
C VAL A 664 -2.70 -11.89 -1.07
N TYR A 665 -3.06 -10.72 -0.53
CA TYR A 665 -2.13 -9.73 -0.01
C TYR A 665 -1.30 -10.23 1.18
N THR A 666 -1.85 -11.12 2.01
CA THR A 666 -1.17 -11.65 3.19
C THR A 666 -0.23 -12.82 2.84
N TYR A 667 -0.60 -13.66 1.87
CA TYR A 667 0.09 -14.93 1.59
C TYR A 667 0.78 -15.02 0.22
N SER A 668 0.83 -13.91 -0.54
CA SER A 668 1.40 -13.88 -1.90
C SER A 668 2.92 -14.05 -1.91
N PHE A 669 3.40 -14.99 -2.73
CA PHE A 669 4.80 -15.11 -3.19
C PHE A 669 5.11 -14.26 -4.44
N LEU A 670 4.11 -13.58 -5.00
CA LEU A 670 4.21 -12.70 -6.17
C LEU A 670 4.45 -11.24 -5.74
N ASP A 671 5.02 -10.45 -6.66
CA ASP A 671 5.09 -8.98 -6.51
C ASP A 671 3.69 -8.42 -6.19
N TYR A 672 3.61 -7.59 -5.16
CA TYR A 672 2.35 -7.03 -4.67
C TYR A 672 1.58 -6.23 -5.73
N ARG A 673 2.29 -5.64 -6.70
CA ARG A 673 1.68 -4.93 -7.83
C ARG A 673 0.98 -5.90 -8.81
N VAL A 674 1.50 -7.11 -8.95
CA VAL A 674 0.86 -8.20 -9.71
C VAL A 674 -0.27 -8.83 -8.91
N ALA A 675 -0.13 -8.95 -7.59
CA ALA A 675 -1.23 -9.40 -6.74
C ALA A 675 -2.48 -8.52 -6.93
N LEU A 676 -2.32 -7.21 -7.13
CA LEU A 676 -3.42 -6.27 -7.39
C LEU A 676 -4.24 -6.68 -8.63
N LEU A 677 -3.63 -7.26 -9.68
CA LEU A 677 -4.36 -7.77 -10.84
C LEU A 677 -5.44 -8.79 -10.46
N MET A 678 -5.15 -9.64 -9.46
CA MET A 678 -6.09 -10.67 -9.00
C MET A 678 -7.35 -10.06 -8.39
N SER A 679 -7.24 -8.92 -7.69
CA SER A 679 -8.41 -8.24 -7.13
C SER A 679 -9.27 -7.63 -8.23
N PHE A 680 -8.67 -6.96 -9.22
CA PHE A 680 -9.37 -6.41 -10.39
C PHE A 680 -10.14 -7.49 -11.15
N ILE A 681 -9.48 -8.63 -11.45
CA ILE A 681 -10.10 -9.74 -12.19
C ILE A 681 -11.21 -10.39 -11.36
N THR A 682 -10.95 -10.70 -10.09
CA THR A 682 -11.94 -11.36 -9.22
C THR A 682 -13.20 -10.51 -9.11
N TYR A 683 -13.03 -9.20 -8.87
CA TYR A 683 -14.12 -8.25 -8.80
C TYR A 683 -14.94 -8.21 -10.10
N ALA A 684 -14.28 -8.09 -11.24
CA ALA A 684 -14.92 -8.08 -12.55
C ALA A 684 -15.70 -9.37 -12.83
N VAL A 685 -15.11 -10.55 -12.54
CA VAL A 685 -15.75 -11.86 -12.73
C VAL A 685 -17.00 -12.01 -11.86
N CYS A 686 -16.93 -11.61 -10.59
CA CYS A 686 -18.07 -11.65 -9.67
C CYS A 686 -19.25 -10.79 -10.17
N ILE A 687 -18.98 -9.59 -10.69
CA ILE A 687 -19.99 -8.73 -11.32
C ILE A 687 -20.56 -9.39 -12.59
N ALA A 688 -19.70 -9.91 -13.45
CA ALA A 688 -20.11 -10.52 -14.72
C ALA A 688 -21.03 -11.74 -14.52
N VAL A 689 -20.69 -12.62 -13.57
CA VAL A 689 -21.51 -13.79 -13.22
C VAL A 689 -22.88 -13.38 -12.68
N SER A 690 -22.93 -12.33 -11.86
CA SER A 690 -24.16 -11.80 -11.28
C SER A 690 -25.10 -11.26 -12.35
N ILE A 691 -24.57 -10.47 -13.29
CA ILE A 691 -25.33 -9.95 -14.43
C ILE A 691 -25.77 -11.08 -15.36
N ALA A 692 -24.88 -12.03 -15.67
CA ALA A 692 -25.19 -13.19 -16.51
C ALA A 692 -26.32 -14.06 -15.94
N ARG A 693 -26.50 -14.06 -14.62
CA ARG A 693 -27.60 -14.79 -13.96
C ARG A 693 -28.96 -14.13 -14.16
N VAL A 694 -29.01 -12.80 -14.18
CA VAL A 694 -30.25 -12.03 -14.33
C VAL A 694 -30.57 -11.74 -15.81
N ALA A 695 -29.57 -11.83 -16.70
CA ALA A 695 -29.75 -11.63 -18.12
C ALA A 695 -30.80 -12.60 -18.72
N PRO A 696 -31.71 -12.10 -19.58
CA PRO A 696 -32.77 -12.92 -20.17
C PRO A 696 -32.17 -14.03 -21.06
N ARG A 697 -32.55 -15.28 -20.77
CA ARG A 697 -32.17 -16.44 -21.59
C ARG A 697 -33.25 -16.67 -22.66
N SER A 698 -32.84 -16.95 -23.89
CA SER A 698 -33.76 -17.30 -24.98
C SER A 698 -34.63 -18.52 -24.69
N GLU A 699 -34.24 -19.31 -23.70
CA GLU A 699 -34.94 -20.49 -23.17
C GLU A 699 -36.27 -20.16 -22.44
N ARG A 700 -36.62 -18.88 -22.25
CA ARG A 700 -37.86 -18.48 -21.55
C ARG A 700 -39.09 -18.38 -22.44
N TYR A 701 -38.94 -18.49 -23.77
CA TYR A 701 -40.00 -18.16 -24.74
C TYR A 701 -40.77 -19.40 -25.22
N PHE A 702 -42.08 -19.44 -24.97
CA PHE A 702 -42.99 -20.51 -25.38
C PHE A 702 -44.21 -19.96 -26.14
N LEU A 703 -44.79 -20.80 -26.98
CA LEU A 703 -46.17 -20.66 -27.46
C LEU A 703 -47.01 -21.75 -26.84
N HIS A 704 -48.05 -21.36 -26.12
CA HIS A 704 -49.14 -22.25 -25.76
C HIS A 704 -50.10 -22.34 -26.94
N ILE A 705 -50.41 -23.55 -27.39
CA ILE A 705 -51.23 -23.82 -28.58
C ILE A 705 -52.53 -24.48 -28.17
N GLU A 706 -53.66 -23.92 -28.63
CA GLU A 706 -55.01 -24.42 -28.38
C GLU A 706 -55.83 -24.44 -29.69
N GLY A 707 -56.94 -25.20 -29.72
CA GLY A 707 -57.88 -25.22 -30.85
C GLY A 707 -57.85 -26.53 -31.66
N ALA A 708 -57.36 -26.47 -32.90
CA ALA A 708 -57.37 -27.61 -33.85
C ALA A 708 -56.47 -28.81 -33.45
N VAL A 709 -55.77 -28.74 -32.32
CA VAL A 709 -54.88 -29.78 -31.79
C VAL A 709 -55.02 -29.87 -30.27
N LYS A 710 -54.63 -31.00 -29.69
CA LYS A 710 -54.54 -31.15 -28.23
C LYS A 710 -53.59 -30.09 -27.66
N GLU A 711 -54.05 -29.43 -26.59
CA GLU A 711 -53.31 -28.36 -25.92
C GLU A 711 -51.86 -28.76 -25.63
N MET A 712 -50.93 -27.90 -26.05
CA MET A 712 -49.50 -28.15 -25.88
C MET A 712 -48.69 -26.86 -25.80
N ASP A 713 -47.55 -26.96 -25.11
CA ASP A 713 -46.56 -25.88 -25.08
C ASP A 713 -45.42 -26.17 -26.03
N VAL A 714 -45.21 -25.26 -26.98
CA VAL A 714 -44.12 -25.33 -27.93
C VAL A 714 -43.05 -24.32 -27.57
N ALA A 715 -41.82 -24.82 -27.38
CA ALA A 715 -40.70 -23.99 -26.98
C ALA A 715 -40.02 -23.34 -28.20
N LEU A 716 -40.18 -22.02 -28.34
CA LEU A 716 -39.68 -21.26 -29.50
C LEU A 716 -38.16 -21.32 -29.63
N TYR A 717 -37.43 -21.46 -28.51
CA TYR A 717 -35.97 -21.49 -28.51
C TYR A 717 -35.39 -22.65 -29.31
N LYS A 718 -36.16 -23.74 -29.53
CA LYS A 718 -35.73 -24.91 -30.30
C LYS A 718 -35.27 -24.51 -31.70
N TRP A 719 -36.04 -23.65 -32.37
CA TRP A 719 -35.75 -23.20 -33.74
C TRP A 719 -35.00 -21.88 -33.79
N MET A 720 -35.19 -21.00 -32.80
CA MET A 720 -34.41 -19.76 -32.74
C MET A 720 -32.91 -20.01 -32.58
N ARG A 721 -32.50 -21.14 -32.00
CA ARG A 721 -31.08 -21.44 -31.79
C ARG A 721 -30.37 -21.90 -33.07
N THR A 722 -31.09 -22.55 -33.99
CA THR A 722 -30.55 -23.10 -35.24
C THR A 722 -30.73 -22.16 -36.43
N SER A 723 -31.69 -21.23 -36.36
CA SER A 723 -31.93 -20.22 -37.39
C SER A 723 -30.89 -19.09 -37.32
N PRO A 724 -30.16 -18.77 -38.42
CA PRO A 724 -29.15 -17.72 -38.44
C PRO A 724 -29.69 -16.33 -38.07
N ASP A 725 -30.98 -16.09 -38.31
CA ASP A 725 -31.66 -14.82 -38.03
C ASP A 725 -32.58 -14.88 -36.79
N HIS A 726 -32.51 -15.95 -35.98
CA HIS A 726 -33.40 -16.17 -34.83
C HIS A 726 -34.90 -16.07 -35.19
N VAL A 727 -35.26 -16.60 -36.36
CA VAL A 727 -36.62 -16.58 -36.90
C VAL A 727 -37.27 -17.94 -36.74
N VAL A 728 -38.53 -17.94 -36.31
CA VAL A 728 -39.40 -19.12 -36.27
C VAL A 728 -40.53 -18.90 -37.27
N THR A 729 -40.57 -19.67 -38.35
CA THR A 729 -41.63 -19.60 -39.36
C THR A 729 -42.79 -20.53 -39.00
N ILE A 730 -44.03 -20.07 -39.20
CA ILE A 730 -45.27 -20.80 -38.93
C ILE A 730 -46.07 -20.92 -40.23
N GLY A 731 -46.49 -22.13 -40.62
CA GLY A 731 -47.25 -22.37 -41.85
C GLY A 731 -47.48 -23.85 -42.15
N LYS A 732 -48.04 -24.17 -43.32
CA LYS A 732 -48.29 -25.57 -43.75
C LYS A 732 -47.08 -26.26 -44.39
N SER A 733 -46.07 -25.51 -44.85
CA SER A 733 -44.90 -26.07 -45.52
C SER A 733 -44.04 -26.93 -44.59
N VAL A 734 -43.38 -27.94 -45.16
CA VAL A 734 -42.37 -28.76 -44.48
C VAL A 734 -41.15 -27.91 -44.07
N ASP A 735 -40.92 -26.79 -44.76
CA ASP A 735 -39.82 -25.87 -44.48
C ASP A 735 -40.12 -24.90 -43.31
N CYS A 736 -41.33 -24.94 -42.74
CA CYS A 736 -41.68 -24.12 -41.58
C CYS A 736 -41.07 -24.69 -40.30
N SER A 737 -40.59 -23.80 -39.42
CA SER A 737 -40.13 -24.19 -38.07
C SER A 737 -41.27 -24.82 -37.27
N LEU A 738 -42.46 -24.23 -37.35
CA LEU A 738 -43.70 -24.79 -36.82
C LEU A 738 -44.64 -25.14 -37.98
N GLN A 739 -44.67 -26.42 -38.32
CA GLN A 739 -45.57 -26.94 -39.35
C GLN A 739 -46.97 -27.18 -38.77
N LEU A 740 -47.97 -26.49 -39.31
CA LEU A 740 -49.39 -26.63 -38.94
C LEU A 740 -50.05 -27.77 -39.72
N SER A 741 -49.51 -28.99 -39.58
CA SER A 741 -50.02 -30.18 -40.29
C SER A 741 -51.37 -30.68 -39.75
N TRP A 742 -51.80 -30.19 -38.59
CA TRP A 742 -53.04 -30.57 -37.92
C TRP A 742 -54.25 -29.71 -38.31
N ASP A 743 -54.04 -28.49 -38.84
CA ASP A 743 -55.13 -27.59 -39.22
C ASP A 743 -55.56 -27.81 -40.67
N LEU A 744 -56.24 -28.95 -40.90
CA LEU A 744 -56.66 -29.41 -42.22
C LEU A 744 -57.69 -28.47 -42.86
N ASN A 745 -58.59 -27.90 -42.05
CA ASN A 745 -59.70 -27.05 -42.51
C ASN A 745 -59.39 -25.54 -42.47
N GLY A 746 -58.29 -25.12 -41.81
CA GLY A 746 -57.87 -23.72 -41.77
C GLY A 746 -57.26 -23.25 -43.09
N ASN A 747 -57.64 -22.05 -43.53
CA ASN A 747 -57.02 -21.37 -44.67
C ASN A 747 -55.67 -20.78 -44.25
N VAL A 748 -54.63 -21.62 -44.25
CA VAL A 748 -53.25 -21.29 -43.85
C VAL A 748 -52.33 -21.48 -45.04
N ALA A 749 -51.52 -20.48 -45.35
CA ALA A 749 -50.54 -20.48 -46.43
C ALA A 749 -49.35 -21.41 -46.14
N ALA A 750 -48.50 -21.60 -47.17
CA ALA A 750 -47.27 -22.38 -47.04
C ALA A 750 -46.35 -21.84 -45.93
N VAL A 751 -46.16 -20.51 -45.87
CA VAL A 751 -45.54 -19.79 -44.75
C VAL A 751 -46.44 -18.61 -44.40
N GLN A 752 -47.15 -18.68 -43.28
CA GLN A 752 -48.19 -17.72 -42.92
C GLN A 752 -47.65 -16.54 -42.10
N ALA A 753 -46.79 -16.84 -41.13
CA ALA A 753 -46.26 -15.86 -40.21
C ALA A 753 -44.83 -16.23 -39.83
N GLU A 754 -44.09 -15.23 -39.37
CA GLU A 754 -42.80 -15.44 -38.73
C GLU A 754 -42.76 -14.77 -37.37
N ILE A 755 -42.12 -15.43 -36.42
CA ILE A 755 -41.79 -14.85 -35.13
C ILE A 755 -40.30 -14.59 -35.12
N ARG A 756 -39.93 -13.32 -35.01
CA ARG A 756 -38.53 -12.90 -34.92
C ARG A 756 -38.19 -12.47 -33.50
N GLN A 757 -37.04 -12.91 -33.01
CA GLN A 757 -36.49 -12.37 -31.78
C GLN A 757 -35.82 -11.03 -32.08
N TYR A 758 -36.43 -9.93 -31.64
CA TYR A 758 -35.85 -8.60 -31.74
C TYR A 758 -35.56 -8.05 -30.33
N VAL A 759 -34.27 -7.89 -30.01
CA VAL A 759 -33.81 -7.24 -28.75
C VAL A 759 -34.44 -7.89 -27.51
N GLY A 760 -34.44 -9.23 -27.44
CA GLY A 760 -34.95 -9.97 -26.27
C GLY A 760 -36.48 -9.96 -26.11
N SER A 761 -37.21 -9.52 -27.12
CA SER A 761 -38.67 -9.64 -27.19
C SER A 761 -39.05 -10.29 -28.51
N MET A 762 -40.18 -10.98 -28.50
CA MET A 762 -40.67 -11.68 -29.69
C MET A 762 -41.57 -10.74 -30.47
N ARG A 763 -41.40 -10.71 -31.79
CA ARG A 763 -42.29 -9.98 -32.71
C ARG A 763 -42.93 -10.97 -33.65
N LEU A 764 -44.25 -10.90 -33.76
CA LEU A 764 -45.02 -11.58 -34.79
C LEU A 764 -45.10 -10.70 -36.03
N ILE A 765 -44.79 -11.25 -37.19
CA ILE A 765 -44.92 -10.60 -38.49
C ILE A 765 -45.79 -11.49 -39.35
N ALA A 766 -46.89 -10.94 -39.87
CA ALA A 766 -47.72 -11.64 -40.85
C ALA A 766 -47.05 -11.56 -42.22
N LEU A 767 -46.78 -12.73 -42.83
CA LEU A 767 -46.25 -12.81 -44.20
C LEU A 767 -47.38 -12.92 -45.22
N GLU A 768 -48.51 -13.48 -44.80
CA GLU A 768 -49.73 -13.62 -45.58
C GLU A 768 -50.97 -13.18 -44.79
N ASN A 769 -52.07 -12.91 -45.50
CA ASN A 769 -53.36 -12.57 -44.87
C ASN A 769 -53.91 -13.78 -44.10
N GLY A 770 -54.52 -13.55 -42.93
CA GLY A 770 -55.12 -14.61 -42.10
C GLY A 770 -54.46 -14.81 -40.73
N VAL A 771 -53.60 -13.88 -40.31
CA VAL A 771 -53.11 -13.77 -38.92
C VAL A 771 -53.96 -12.74 -38.19
N TYR A 772 -54.58 -13.13 -37.08
CA TYR A 772 -55.35 -12.21 -36.24
C TYR A 772 -54.75 -12.11 -34.85
N VAL A 773 -54.80 -10.91 -34.25
CA VAL A 773 -54.20 -10.61 -32.95
C VAL A 773 -55.22 -9.89 -32.07
N ASP A 774 -55.23 -10.17 -30.77
CA ASP A 774 -56.05 -9.48 -29.75
C ASP A 774 -57.52 -9.23 -30.17
N ASN A 775 -58.40 -10.20 -29.92
CA ASN A 775 -59.83 -10.18 -30.28
C ASN A 775 -60.06 -10.04 -31.79
N ASP A 776 -59.46 -10.95 -32.56
CA ASP A 776 -59.67 -11.13 -34.01
C ASP A 776 -59.40 -9.89 -34.89
N LYS A 777 -58.48 -9.01 -34.47
CA LYS A 777 -58.05 -7.92 -35.36
C LYS A 777 -57.06 -8.46 -36.39
N PRO A 778 -57.32 -8.32 -37.70
CA PRO A 778 -56.40 -8.80 -38.72
C PRO A 778 -55.09 -8.02 -38.66
N LEU A 779 -53.97 -8.74 -38.62
CA LEU A 779 -52.64 -8.18 -38.72
C LEU A 779 -52.27 -8.02 -40.21
N PRO A 780 -52.05 -6.78 -40.72
CA PRO A 780 -51.65 -6.56 -42.11
C PRO A 780 -50.30 -7.20 -42.43
N ILE A 781 -50.14 -7.63 -43.68
CA ILE A 781 -48.89 -8.19 -44.21
C ILE A 781 -47.71 -7.23 -43.98
N GLY A 782 -46.60 -7.76 -43.48
CA GLY A 782 -45.37 -7.02 -43.18
C GLY A 782 -45.43 -6.14 -41.93
N LYS A 783 -46.59 -6.04 -41.26
CA LYS A 783 -46.71 -5.28 -40.01
C LYS A 783 -46.26 -6.13 -38.83
N GLU A 784 -45.40 -5.55 -37.99
CA GLU A 784 -44.85 -6.22 -36.82
C GLU A 784 -45.68 -5.92 -35.57
N VAL A 785 -45.93 -6.95 -34.75
CA VAL A 785 -46.58 -6.82 -33.44
C VAL A 785 -45.74 -7.50 -32.36
N TRP A 786 -45.59 -6.81 -31.24
CA TRP A 786 -44.85 -7.33 -30.08
C TRP A 786 -45.64 -8.42 -29.35
N LEU A 787 -45.03 -9.56 -29.10
CA LEU A 787 -45.56 -10.60 -28.23
C LEU A 787 -45.05 -10.35 -26.80
N TYR A 788 -45.97 -10.04 -25.88
CA TYR A 788 -45.73 -9.97 -24.44
C TYR A 788 -46.43 -11.14 -23.75
N HIS A 789 -45.94 -11.57 -22.58
CA HIS A 789 -46.50 -12.71 -21.85
C HIS A 789 -48.04 -12.61 -21.75
N GLY A 790 -48.74 -13.65 -22.21
CA GLY A 790 -50.20 -13.75 -22.26
C GLY A 790 -50.85 -13.21 -23.53
N ARG A 791 -50.09 -12.65 -24.49
CA ARG A 791 -50.67 -12.15 -25.76
C ARG A 791 -51.02 -13.30 -26.69
N HIS A 792 -52.24 -13.28 -27.25
CA HIS A 792 -52.74 -14.30 -28.16
C HIS A 792 -52.84 -13.82 -29.61
N PHE A 793 -52.61 -14.74 -30.54
CA PHE A 793 -52.86 -14.57 -31.96
C PHE A 793 -53.40 -15.87 -32.55
N THR A 794 -54.21 -15.77 -33.59
CA THR A 794 -54.84 -16.91 -34.26
C THR A 794 -54.37 -17.01 -35.70
N ILE A 795 -54.13 -18.24 -36.15
CA ILE A 795 -53.81 -18.59 -37.52
C ILE A 795 -54.69 -19.80 -37.88
N GLY A 796 -55.55 -19.65 -38.89
CA GLY A 796 -56.54 -20.67 -39.21
C GLY A 796 -57.49 -20.91 -38.02
N ASN A 797 -57.62 -22.17 -37.60
CA ASN A 797 -58.39 -22.59 -36.43
C ASN A 797 -57.52 -22.83 -35.19
N THR A 798 -56.25 -22.44 -35.24
CA THR A 798 -55.30 -22.64 -34.13
C THR A 798 -55.04 -21.31 -33.42
N SER A 799 -55.18 -21.31 -32.09
CA SER A 799 -54.85 -20.17 -31.23
C SER A 799 -53.48 -20.36 -30.60
N PHE A 800 -52.68 -19.29 -30.60
CA PHE A 800 -51.34 -19.25 -30.05
C PHE A 800 -51.27 -18.17 -28.99
N THR A 801 -50.94 -18.56 -27.76
CA THR A 801 -50.68 -17.63 -26.66
C THR A 801 -49.19 -17.61 -26.37
N TYR A 802 -48.57 -16.45 -26.46
CA TYR A 802 -47.15 -16.32 -26.12
C TYR A 802 -46.97 -16.32 -24.60
N VAL A 803 -46.18 -17.26 -24.09
CA VAL A 803 -45.95 -17.44 -22.65
C VAL A 803 -44.45 -17.36 -22.37
N GLU A 804 -44.09 -16.45 -21.47
CA GLU A 804 -42.76 -16.42 -20.85
C GLU A 804 -42.80 -17.25 -19.57
N LYS A 805 -42.08 -18.37 -19.53
CA LYS A 805 -42.00 -19.20 -18.31
C LYS A 805 -40.74 -18.83 -17.54
N ASP A 806 -40.92 -18.50 -16.26
CA ASP A 806 -39.80 -18.34 -15.33
C ASP A 806 -39.22 -19.72 -14.97
N ASN A 807 -37.90 -19.76 -14.82
CA ASN A 807 -37.16 -20.96 -14.43
C ASN A 807 -37.37 -21.32 -12.96
#